data_AF-A0A397H0W6-F1
#
_entry.id   AF-A0A397H0W6-F1
#
_cell.length_a   1.000
_cell.length_b   1.000
_cell.length_c   1.000
_cell.angle_alpha   90.00
_cell.angle_beta   90.00
_cell.angle_gamma   90.00
#
_symmetry.space_group_name_H-M   'P 1'
#
loop_
_entity.id
_entity.type
_entity.pdbx_description
1 polymer ?
#
loop_
_entity_poly.entity_id
_entity_poly.type
_entity_poly.pdbx_seq_one_letter_code
_entity_poly.pdbx_strand_id
1 'polypeptide(L)'
;MSELTIDNKTCPLKVPGFHDIAVNVELPRNQFAAGIKNWRGSILTAKELAMLDSINTITERPDWHVRIFKQEEIARWRDDALSSSSLINDQTWSWCLKELQDKARDLEKYGRVIVLNTGSGVCKSDTAISTTLQSQLQDAAIFLTKDLAQIQYQNAQKSAVANLVDPSLFPLVYGRTKVLTGGQSCGMDEASWSSRVQECQIAPERPPFAQEDAWAHLRLGCIWSTRFQWLPCEVEFTGPPGSTDVRITSYINNLHPTNRDMYSAIEAVLASSIKQWNEILIREKWKEPSSTTIGHCNPCPREPIRIRTYGVDWKARFLEWAKKLPEQSKEDQLTAEEYEEMCAQVEAYLQQPESRDKVHWFQVTTQKIPEDWKTRWGLRRTALTKYAHMFVFEHSDPGTAYSYEDWKAGRTGEAIVGPADQENWGPVFETEQFLLSNPWLEPYRWAYQAKGQKDDDHQFYAVALQDEFREKGLQVVVKIHSIELEPDMPSFPGEDWHTEGNSNEHIVTNAIYAFDFENISEPQISFRQRLSHAGRRYVYDKMGAGDDPDDDESDFDDEEHEDDEDARIFERDPEEKYACWDLKYIGKLFGFETIQYAPAWQELGKVRMPSGRLISFPNAFQHRMGPLELQDKAKPGHCRFLTLCLVDPTYRICSTRNVPPQQPNWIDGSGSQIHLKEALKLKEELMKERAKKDEATFELAGTLVFSGVS
;
A
#
# COMPACT_ATOMS: atom_id res chain seq x y z
N MET A 1 -2.95 -21.00 27.34
CA MET A 1 -2.52 -19.72 27.95
C MET A 1 -3.77 -18.95 28.32
N SER A 2 -3.88 -18.42 29.53
CA SER A 2 -4.99 -17.53 29.91
C SER A 2 -5.02 -16.33 28.95
N GLU A 3 -6.18 -16.02 28.39
CA GLU A 3 -6.34 -15.00 27.35
C GLU A 3 -5.91 -13.61 27.89
N LEU A 4 -4.75 -13.11 27.43
CA LEU A 4 -4.29 -11.77 27.78
C LEU A 4 -5.37 -10.76 27.36
N THR A 5 -5.91 -10.04 28.35
CA THR A 5 -6.97 -9.04 28.13
C THR A 5 -6.40 -7.67 28.44
N ILE A 6 -6.39 -6.82 27.41
CA ILE A 6 -5.91 -5.44 27.47
C ILE A 6 -7.11 -4.51 27.63
N ASP A 7 -7.15 -3.77 28.74
CA ASP A 7 -8.22 -2.85 29.10
C ASP A 7 -7.70 -1.74 30.02
N ASN A 8 -7.91 -0.49 29.58
CA ASN A 8 -7.52 0.72 30.29
C ASN A 8 -8.50 1.16 31.39
N LYS A 9 -9.56 0.37 31.65
CA LYS A 9 -10.56 0.56 32.72
C LYS A 9 -10.35 -0.36 33.94
N THR A 10 -9.38 -1.29 33.86
CA THR A 10 -9.16 -2.31 34.91
C THR A 10 -8.28 -1.82 36.06
N CYS A 11 -8.38 -2.51 37.20
CA CYS A 11 -7.50 -2.35 38.36
C CYS A 11 -6.88 -3.71 38.71
N PRO A 12 -5.54 -3.88 38.64
CA PRO A 12 -4.56 -2.91 38.13
C PRO A 12 -4.72 -2.62 36.63
N LEU A 13 -4.20 -1.48 36.16
CA LEU A 13 -4.26 -1.04 34.77
C LEU A 13 -3.57 -2.03 33.81
N LYS A 14 -4.33 -2.67 32.93
CA LYS A 14 -3.82 -3.66 31.95
C LYS A 14 -3.68 -3.07 30.56
N VAL A 15 -2.61 -2.31 30.32
CA VAL A 15 -2.26 -1.77 28.99
C VAL A 15 -0.78 -1.98 28.69
N PRO A 16 -0.36 -1.99 27.41
CA PRO A 16 1.04 -2.13 27.04
C PRO A 16 1.93 -1.07 27.69
N GLY A 17 3.11 -1.50 28.15
CA GLY A 17 4.05 -0.68 28.91
C GLY A 17 3.75 -0.60 30.41
N PHE A 18 2.70 -1.26 30.90
CA PHE A 18 2.30 -1.28 32.32
C PHE A 18 2.05 -2.72 32.80
N HIS A 19 2.27 -2.98 34.09
CA HIS A 19 1.95 -4.25 34.78
C HIS A 19 2.40 -5.50 34.01
N ASP A 20 3.67 -5.53 33.62
CA ASP A 20 4.34 -6.63 32.90
C ASP A 20 3.79 -6.94 31.49
N ILE A 21 2.95 -6.06 30.93
CA ILE A 21 2.50 -6.15 29.54
C ILE A 21 3.50 -5.41 28.66
N ALA A 22 4.20 -6.15 27.78
CA ALA A 22 5.19 -5.58 26.89
C ALA A 22 4.61 -4.52 25.95
N VAL A 23 5.38 -3.49 25.63
CA VAL A 23 4.96 -2.41 24.71
C VAL A 23 4.62 -2.96 23.33
N ASN A 24 5.35 -3.98 22.87
CA ASN A 24 5.19 -4.64 21.57
C ASN A 24 4.34 -5.93 21.63
N VAL A 25 3.44 -6.04 22.60
CA VAL A 25 2.62 -7.25 22.74
C VAL A 25 1.65 -7.40 21.56
N GLU A 26 1.57 -8.61 21.02
CA GLU A 26 0.59 -8.98 20.00
C GLU A 26 -0.52 -9.82 20.64
N LEU A 27 -1.79 -9.54 20.31
CA LEU A 27 -2.92 -10.31 20.84
C LEU A 27 -3.24 -11.47 19.89
N PRO A 28 -3.56 -12.67 20.40
CA PRO A 28 -3.96 -13.82 19.58
C PRO A 28 -5.43 -13.70 19.16
N ARG A 29 -5.82 -12.56 18.59
CA ARG A 29 -7.20 -12.23 18.20
C ARG A 29 -7.19 -11.50 16.87
N ASN A 30 -8.33 -11.45 16.19
CA ASN A 30 -8.45 -10.65 14.98
C ASN A 30 -8.31 -9.16 15.35
N GLN A 31 -7.31 -8.50 14.76
CA GLN A 31 -6.99 -7.07 14.94
C GLN A 31 -7.23 -6.31 13.64
N PHE A 32 -7.03 -4.99 13.66
CA PHE A 32 -6.92 -4.20 12.43
C PHE A 32 -5.46 -3.88 12.14
N ALA A 33 -5.09 -3.84 10.86
CA ALA A 33 -3.71 -3.59 10.46
C ALA A 33 -3.26 -2.18 10.91
N ALA A 34 -2.31 -2.12 11.84
CA ALA A 34 -1.76 -0.88 12.38
C ALA A 34 -0.42 -0.52 11.71
N GLY A 35 -0.35 0.67 11.13
CA GLY A 35 0.87 1.19 10.51
C GLY A 35 1.45 0.29 9.41
N ILE A 36 2.78 0.34 9.27
CA ILE A 36 3.51 -0.26 8.12
C ILE A 36 3.98 -1.70 8.38
N LYS A 37 4.04 -2.14 9.65
CA LYS A 37 4.49 -3.50 9.99
C LYS A 37 3.48 -4.55 9.52
N ASN A 38 2.21 -4.26 9.72
CA ASN A 38 1.11 -5.22 9.71
C ASN A 38 0.51 -5.44 8.30
N TRP A 39 0.53 -4.40 7.45
CA TRP A 39 0.06 -4.50 6.06
C TRP A 39 1.18 -4.45 5.03
N ARG A 40 1.11 -5.36 4.04
CA ARG A 40 1.86 -5.27 2.78
C ARG A 40 0.91 -5.60 1.63
N GLY A 41 0.78 -4.67 0.69
CA GLY A 41 -0.05 -4.86 -0.49
C GLY A 41 0.58 -5.81 -1.49
N SER A 42 -0.25 -6.52 -2.25
CA SER A 42 0.20 -7.13 -3.51
C SER A 42 0.63 -6.04 -4.46
N ILE A 43 1.72 -6.29 -5.20
CA ILE A 43 2.17 -5.39 -6.26
C ILE A 43 1.12 -5.33 -7.36
N LEU A 44 0.68 -4.12 -7.71
CA LEU A 44 -0.24 -3.90 -8.81
C LEU A 44 0.54 -3.76 -10.10
N THR A 45 -0.04 -4.25 -11.19
CA THR A 45 0.54 -4.05 -12.52
C THR A 45 0.45 -2.58 -12.95
N ALA A 46 1.33 -2.11 -13.84
CA ALA A 46 1.34 -0.72 -14.30
C ALA A 46 -0.01 -0.31 -14.93
N LYS A 47 -0.62 -1.23 -15.68
CA LYS A 47 -1.96 -1.05 -16.25
C LYS A 47 -3.03 -0.91 -15.17
N GLU A 48 -2.97 -1.68 -14.09
CA GLU A 48 -3.90 -1.53 -12.97
C GLU A 48 -3.72 -0.17 -12.24
N LEU A 49 -2.48 0.32 -12.09
CA LEU A 49 -2.24 1.68 -11.59
C LEU A 49 -2.83 2.75 -12.52
N ALA A 50 -2.66 2.62 -13.83
CA ALA A 50 -3.24 3.54 -14.81
C ALA A 50 -4.78 3.54 -14.77
N MET A 51 -5.39 2.37 -14.54
CA MET A 51 -6.84 2.25 -14.32
C MET A 51 -7.28 3.00 -13.07
N LEU A 52 -6.57 2.81 -11.94
CA LEU A 52 -6.87 3.51 -10.69
C LEU A 52 -6.73 5.03 -10.82
N ASP A 53 -5.70 5.51 -11.53
CA ASP A 53 -5.51 6.92 -11.81
C ASP A 53 -6.64 7.49 -12.68
N SER A 54 -7.07 6.74 -13.71
CA SER A 54 -8.20 7.12 -14.56
C SER A 54 -9.50 7.24 -13.75
N ILE A 55 -9.79 6.24 -12.90
CA ILE A 55 -10.96 6.24 -12.00
C ILE A 55 -10.88 7.43 -11.04
N ASN A 56 -9.73 7.65 -10.40
CA ASN A 56 -9.53 8.76 -9.49
C ASN A 56 -9.75 10.10 -10.20
N THR A 57 -9.13 10.31 -11.36
CA THR A 57 -9.29 11.53 -12.17
C THR A 57 -10.73 11.79 -12.60
N ILE A 58 -11.50 10.76 -12.97
CA ILE A 58 -12.91 10.92 -13.33
C ILE A 58 -13.77 11.27 -12.12
N THR A 59 -13.54 10.60 -10.99
CA THR A 59 -14.28 10.87 -9.74
C THR A 59 -13.97 12.24 -9.12
N GLU A 60 -12.94 12.92 -9.62
CA GLU A 60 -12.61 14.30 -9.28
C GLU A 60 -13.40 15.33 -10.10
N ARG A 61 -14.09 14.93 -11.18
CA ARG A 61 -14.88 15.84 -12.02
C ARG A 61 -16.21 16.21 -11.32
N PRO A 62 -16.70 17.45 -11.46
CA PRO A 62 -18.04 17.81 -10.99
C PRO A 62 -19.12 16.94 -11.64
N ASP A 63 -20.09 16.52 -10.83
CA ASP A 63 -21.25 15.71 -11.24
C ASP A 63 -20.90 14.43 -12.00
N TRP A 64 -19.70 13.87 -11.77
CA TRP A 64 -19.23 12.70 -12.52
C TRP A 64 -20.19 11.51 -12.39
N HIS A 65 -20.78 11.32 -11.21
CA HIS A 65 -21.69 10.22 -10.89
C HIS A 65 -23.01 10.28 -11.68
N VAL A 66 -23.44 11.45 -12.13
CA VAL A 66 -24.60 11.60 -13.04
C VAL A 66 -24.13 11.48 -14.49
N ARG A 67 -22.98 12.08 -14.81
CA ARG A 67 -22.47 12.18 -16.19
C ARG A 67 -21.95 10.85 -16.74
N ILE A 68 -21.50 9.92 -15.89
CA ILE A 68 -20.99 8.60 -16.28
C ILE A 68 -22.05 7.70 -16.95
N PHE A 69 -23.33 8.08 -16.91
CA PHE A 69 -24.42 7.38 -17.60
C PHE A 69 -24.80 8.00 -18.95
N LYS A 70 -24.19 9.13 -19.32
CA LYS A 70 -24.46 9.84 -20.58
C LYS A 70 -23.49 9.37 -21.67
N GLN A 71 -24.00 8.85 -22.79
CA GLN A 71 -23.17 8.27 -23.85
C GLN A 71 -22.14 9.24 -24.44
N GLU A 72 -22.49 10.51 -24.61
CA GLU A 72 -21.57 11.54 -25.10
C GLU A 72 -20.38 11.76 -24.15
N GLU A 73 -20.62 11.71 -22.84
CA GLU A 73 -19.57 11.87 -21.82
C GLU A 73 -18.70 10.60 -21.74
N ILE A 74 -19.32 9.42 -21.82
CA ILE A 74 -18.59 8.14 -21.87
C ILE A 74 -17.62 8.14 -23.05
N ALA A 75 -18.07 8.53 -24.25
CA ALA A 75 -17.23 8.60 -25.44
C ALA A 75 -16.07 9.60 -25.24
N ARG A 76 -16.37 10.81 -24.74
CA ARG A 76 -15.32 11.81 -24.48
C ARG A 76 -14.31 11.34 -23.45
N TRP A 77 -14.76 10.75 -22.34
CA TRP A 77 -13.87 10.32 -21.26
C TRP A 77 -13.07 9.08 -21.64
N ARG A 78 -13.62 8.22 -22.51
CA ARG A 78 -12.86 7.15 -23.17
C ARG A 78 -11.71 7.72 -23.97
N ASP A 79 -11.99 8.67 -24.86
CA ASP A 79 -10.98 9.26 -25.73
C ASP A 79 -9.92 10.02 -24.90
N ASP A 80 -10.32 10.73 -23.85
CA ASP A 80 -9.41 11.34 -22.87
C ASP A 80 -8.49 10.27 -22.23
N ALA A 81 -9.05 9.15 -21.76
CA ALA A 81 -8.31 8.10 -21.06
C ALA A 81 -7.31 7.36 -21.98
N LEU A 82 -7.74 6.99 -23.19
CA LEU A 82 -6.87 6.35 -24.19
C LEU A 82 -5.75 7.30 -24.67
N SER A 83 -6.01 8.61 -24.71
CA SER A 83 -5.00 9.60 -25.08
C SER A 83 -4.01 9.92 -23.94
N SER A 84 -4.45 9.78 -22.69
CA SER A 84 -3.66 10.14 -21.51
C SER A 84 -2.62 9.09 -21.13
N SER A 85 -2.85 7.82 -21.46
CA SER A 85 -1.94 6.72 -21.12
C SER A 85 -1.99 5.61 -22.15
N SER A 86 -0.82 5.20 -22.65
CA SER A 86 -0.67 4.06 -23.56
C SER A 86 -1.02 2.71 -22.91
N LEU A 87 -1.14 2.67 -21.58
CA LEU A 87 -1.56 1.47 -20.85
C LEU A 87 -3.08 1.31 -20.83
N ILE A 88 -3.85 2.33 -21.23
CA ILE A 88 -5.31 2.27 -21.32
C ILE A 88 -5.72 1.87 -22.74
N ASN A 89 -6.43 0.76 -22.84
CA ASN A 89 -7.04 0.26 -24.08
C ASN A 89 -8.55 0.06 -23.85
N ASP A 90 -9.23 -0.51 -24.84
CA ASP A 90 -10.68 -0.74 -24.75
C ASP A 90 -11.10 -1.69 -23.63
N GLN A 91 -10.29 -2.70 -23.31
CA GLN A 91 -10.61 -3.66 -22.25
C GLN A 91 -10.49 -3.01 -20.87
N THR A 92 -9.40 -2.26 -20.63
CA THR A 92 -9.21 -1.54 -19.37
C THR A 92 -10.24 -0.43 -19.20
N TRP A 93 -10.55 0.31 -20.27
CA TRP A 93 -11.62 1.31 -20.24
C TRP A 93 -12.99 0.69 -19.94
N SER A 94 -13.35 -0.41 -20.59
CA SER A 94 -14.61 -1.11 -20.34
C SER A 94 -14.74 -1.53 -18.88
N TRP A 95 -13.65 -2.00 -18.28
CA TRP A 95 -13.58 -2.32 -16.85
C TRP A 95 -13.76 -1.08 -15.98
N CYS A 96 -12.98 -0.02 -16.21
CA CYS A 96 -13.07 1.25 -15.49
C CYS A 96 -14.49 1.84 -15.55
N LEU A 97 -15.15 1.77 -16.71
CA LEU A 97 -16.51 2.25 -16.89
C LEU A 97 -17.50 1.51 -15.99
N LYS A 98 -17.44 0.17 -15.94
CA LYS A 98 -18.31 -0.64 -15.05
C LYS A 98 -18.06 -0.29 -13.59
N GLU A 99 -16.78 -0.19 -13.20
CA GLU A 99 -16.39 0.16 -11.84
C GLU A 99 -16.87 1.57 -11.45
N LEU A 100 -16.72 2.56 -12.34
CA LEU A 100 -17.23 3.92 -12.14
C LEU A 100 -18.75 3.96 -12.02
N GLN A 101 -19.48 3.19 -12.82
CA GLN A 101 -20.94 3.12 -12.74
C GLN A 101 -21.42 2.51 -11.42
N ASP A 102 -20.74 1.48 -10.91
CA ASP A 102 -21.02 0.93 -9.59
C ASP A 102 -20.71 1.96 -8.48
N LYS A 103 -19.52 2.58 -8.53
CA LYS A 103 -19.12 3.64 -7.59
C LYS A 103 -20.07 4.83 -7.61
N ALA A 104 -20.65 5.18 -8.76
CA ALA A 104 -21.62 6.25 -8.87
C ALA A 104 -22.91 5.94 -8.09
N ARG A 105 -23.39 4.69 -8.16
CA ARG A 105 -24.54 4.23 -7.37
C ARG A 105 -24.23 4.18 -5.88
N ASP A 106 -23.01 3.76 -5.51
CA ASP A 106 -22.57 3.76 -4.12
C ASP A 106 -22.47 5.19 -3.57
N LEU A 107 -21.98 6.15 -4.36
CA LEU A 107 -21.95 7.56 -3.98
C LEU A 107 -23.36 8.10 -3.73
N GLU A 108 -24.32 7.79 -4.60
CA GLU A 108 -25.72 8.19 -4.43
C GLU A 108 -26.34 7.58 -3.18
N LYS A 109 -26.06 6.31 -2.90
CA LYS A 109 -26.62 5.57 -1.76
C LYS A 109 -26.00 5.96 -0.42
N TYR A 110 -24.69 6.18 -0.40
CA TYR A 110 -23.90 6.26 0.82
C TYR A 110 -23.21 7.61 1.05
N GLY A 111 -23.25 8.51 0.06
CA GLY A 111 -22.61 9.83 0.12
C GLY A 111 -21.09 9.80 0.06
N ARG A 112 -20.48 8.66 -0.24
CA ARG A 112 -19.01 8.49 -0.26
C ARG A 112 -18.57 7.54 -1.38
N VAL A 113 -17.33 7.71 -1.84
CA VAL A 113 -16.71 6.86 -2.86
C VAL A 113 -15.30 6.46 -2.44
N ILE A 114 -14.92 5.22 -2.74
CA ILE A 114 -13.56 4.72 -2.53
C ILE A 114 -12.80 4.83 -3.85
N VAL A 115 -11.57 5.36 -3.79
CA VAL A 115 -10.62 5.43 -4.91
C VAL A 115 -9.28 4.83 -4.51
N LEU A 116 -8.37 4.63 -5.47
CA LEU A 116 -7.07 3.98 -5.27
C LEU A 116 -7.22 2.59 -4.62
N ASN A 117 -8.22 1.85 -5.08
CA ASN A 117 -8.59 0.52 -4.59
C ASN A 117 -7.48 -0.50 -4.87
N THR A 118 -6.70 -0.83 -3.85
CA THR A 118 -5.73 -1.93 -3.81
C THR A 118 -6.28 -3.07 -2.96
N GLY A 119 -5.61 -3.49 -1.88
CA GLY A 119 -6.22 -4.29 -0.82
C GLY A 119 -6.99 -3.46 0.21
N SER A 120 -7.01 -2.13 0.08
CA SER A 120 -7.96 -1.21 0.71
C SER A 120 -8.12 -0.01 -0.23
N GLY A 121 -8.53 1.17 0.25
CA GLY A 121 -8.58 2.36 -0.59
C GLY A 121 -8.67 3.64 0.23
N VAL A 122 -8.78 4.74 -0.50
CA VAL A 122 -9.00 6.07 0.05
C VAL A 122 -10.47 6.42 -0.15
N CYS A 123 -11.20 6.58 0.96
CA CYS A 123 -12.60 6.96 0.94
C CYS A 123 -12.72 8.48 0.98
N LYS A 124 -13.44 9.07 0.02
CA LYS A 124 -13.72 10.51 -0.04
C LYS A 124 -15.22 10.79 -0.04
N SER A 125 -15.63 11.90 0.58
CA SER A 125 -17.01 12.35 0.63
C SER A 125 -17.08 13.87 0.62
N ASP A 126 -17.85 14.41 -0.32
CA ASP A 126 -18.09 15.85 -0.46
C ASP A 126 -19.33 16.32 0.31
N THR A 127 -20.09 15.37 0.88
CA THR A 127 -21.35 15.62 1.60
C THR A 127 -21.31 15.17 3.05
N ALA A 128 -20.20 14.58 3.51
CA ALA A 128 -20.04 14.09 4.88
C ALA A 128 -20.10 15.20 5.93
N ILE A 129 -19.65 16.40 5.57
CA ILE A 129 -19.61 17.57 6.44
C ILE A 129 -20.58 18.62 5.89
N SER A 130 -21.53 19.05 6.71
CA SER A 130 -22.47 20.12 6.34
C SER A 130 -21.78 21.49 6.37
N THR A 131 -22.30 22.44 5.60
CA THR A 131 -21.82 23.84 5.62
C THR A 131 -21.92 24.46 7.01
N THR A 132 -22.98 24.13 7.78
CA THR A 132 -23.14 24.58 9.17
C THR A 132 -22.03 24.05 10.07
N LEU A 133 -21.68 22.76 9.96
CA LEU A 133 -20.59 22.17 10.73
C LEU A 133 -19.23 22.75 10.34
N GLN A 134 -19.03 23.03 9.05
CA GLN A 134 -17.83 23.71 8.58
C GLN A 134 -17.68 25.11 9.20
N SER A 135 -18.73 25.93 9.20
CA SER A 135 -18.71 27.25 9.85
C SER A 135 -18.45 27.15 11.35
N GLN A 136 -19.04 26.17 12.05
CA GLN A 136 -18.77 25.93 13.46
C GLN A 136 -17.28 25.62 13.73
N LEU A 137 -16.64 24.80 12.89
CA LEU A 137 -15.20 24.51 13.00
C LEU A 137 -14.35 25.76 12.77
N GLN A 138 -14.69 26.56 11.76
CA GLN A 138 -14.00 27.82 11.45
C GLN A 138 -14.06 28.79 12.62
N ASP A 139 -15.25 29.03 13.16
CA ASP A 139 -15.47 29.95 14.29
C ASP A 139 -14.73 29.47 15.55
N ALA A 140 -14.79 28.16 15.85
CA ALA A 140 -14.10 27.58 16.99
C ALA A 140 -12.57 27.65 16.84
N ALA A 141 -12.04 27.53 15.62
CA ALA A 141 -10.60 27.61 15.36
C ALA A 141 -10.03 29.04 15.53
N ILE A 142 -10.83 30.09 15.31
CA ILE A 142 -10.41 31.49 15.53
C ILE A 142 -10.01 31.74 17.00
N PHE A 143 -10.64 31.04 17.95
CA PHE A 143 -10.26 31.17 19.35
C PHE A 143 -8.92 30.50 19.65
N LEU A 144 -8.63 29.35 19.02
CA LEU A 144 -7.38 28.62 19.21
C LEU A 144 -6.16 29.34 18.60
N THR A 145 -6.34 30.06 17.49
CA THR A 145 -5.25 30.80 16.84
C THR A 145 -4.78 32.02 17.65
N LYS A 146 -5.65 32.63 18.45
CA LYS A 146 -5.29 33.74 19.34
C LYS A 146 -4.28 33.32 20.41
N ASP A 147 -4.44 32.12 20.97
CA ASP A 147 -3.52 31.57 21.97
C ASP A 147 -2.18 31.14 21.35
N LEU A 148 -2.18 30.78 20.07
CA LEU A 148 -0.98 30.35 19.33
C LEU A 148 -0.03 31.46 18.92
N ALA A 149 -0.52 32.67 18.64
CA ALA A 149 0.35 33.82 18.37
C ALA A 149 1.36 34.03 19.52
N GLN A 150 0.96 33.67 20.75
CA GLN A 150 1.81 33.71 21.93
C GLN A 150 2.83 32.55 21.99
N ILE A 151 2.48 31.37 21.48
CA ILE A 151 3.34 30.17 21.43
C ILE A 151 4.37 30.28 20.30
N GLN A 152 3.96 30.75 19.11
CA GLN A 152 4.84 30.95 17.97
C GLN A 152 5.89 32.05 18.24
N TYR A 153 5.52 33.12 18.94
CA TYR A 153 6.46 34.15 19.37
C TYR A 153 7.62 33.59 20.24
N GLN A 154 7.38 32.51 20.98
CA GLN A 154 8.40 31.85 21.81
C GLN A 154 9.28 30.86 21.03
N ASN A 155 8.84 30.39 19.86
CA ASN A 155 9.64 29.57 18.94
C ASN A 155 10.39 30.49 17.97
N ALA A 156 11.70 30.65 18.16
CA ALA A 156 12.55 31.51 17.34
C ALA A 156 12.68 31.10 15.85
N GLN A 157 12.03 30.01 15.41
CA GLN A 157 11.99 29.56 14.00
C GLN A 157 10.63 29.88 13.38
N LYS A 158 10.66 30.72 12.34
CA LYS A 158 9.51 30.96 11.46
C LYS A 158 9.24 29.66 10.66
N SER A 159 8.19 28.94 11.03
CA SER A 159 7.69 27.77 10.30
C SER A 159 6.34 28.11 9.70
N ALA A 160 6.08 27.65 8.46
CA ALA A 160 4.77 27.76 7.84
C ALA A 160 3.71 26.91 8.59
N VAL A 161 4.10 25.92 9.40
CA VAL A 161 3.15 25.01 10.08
C VAL A 161 2.89 25.47 11.52
N ALA A 162 1.63 25.83 11.80
CA ALA A 162 1.11 26.17 13.12
C ALA A 162 0.26 25.03 13.68
N ASN A 163 0.68 24.36 14.76
CA ASN A 163 -0.10 23.27 15.36
C ASN A 163 -1.04 23.84 16.44
N LEU A 164 -2.36 23.90 16.17
CA LEU A 164 -3.37 24.39 17.12
C LEU A 164 -3.70 23.35 18.20
N VAL A 165 -3.83 22.09 17.80
CA VAL A 165 -3.96 20.94 18.69
C VAL A 165 -2.92 19.93 18.25
N ASP A 166 -1.86 19.82 19.04
CA ASP A 166 -0.73 18.94 18.75
C ASP A 166 -0.72 17.73 19.70
N PRO A 167 -0.99 16.51 19.21
CA PRO A 167 -0.92 15.31 20.05
C PRO A 167 0.49 14.98 20.55
N SER A 168 1.53 15.55 19.94
CA SER A 168 2.94 15.40 20.34
C SER A 168 3.36 16.34 21.46
N LEU A 169 2.51 17.32 21.82
CA LEU A 169 2.68 18.10 23.04
C LEU A 169 2.06 17.36 24.22
N PHE A 170 2.75 17.39 25.36
CA PHE A 170 2.33 16.69 26.58
C PHE A 170 2.07 15.18 26.35
N PRO A 171 2.96 14.44 25.67
CA PRO A 171 2.81 12.99 25.51
C PRO A 171 2.98 12.28 26.86
N LEU A 172 2.63 11.00 26.93
CA LEU A 172 3.09 10.15 28.01
C LEU A 172 4.60 9.94 27.85
N VAL A 173 5.35 10.22 28.91
CA VAL A 173 6.79 9.97 29.00
C VAL A 173 7.02 8.88 30.05
N TYR A 174 7.50 7.72 29.62
CA TYR A 174 7.85 6.62 30.51
C TYR A 174 8.92 7.06 31.54
N GLY A 175 8.77 6.62 32.79
CA GLY A 175 9.61 7.06 33.92
C GLY A 175 9.29 8.45 34.47
N ARG A 176 8.30 9.15 33.92
CA ARG A 176 8.02 10.54 34.31
C ARG A 176 6.54 10.87 34.49
N THR A 177 5.71 10.55 33.50
CA THR A 177 4.29 10.95 33.49
C THR A 177 3.54 10.25 34.63
N LYS A 178 2.70 10.99 35.34
CA LYS A 178 1.81 10.46 36.38
C LYS A 178 0.56 9.83 35.72
N VAL A 179 0.24 8.60 36.11
CA VAL A 179 -0.83 7.78 35.53
C VAL A 179 -1.69 7.19 36.65
N LEU A 180 -3.01 7.22 36.47
CA LEU A 180 -3.98 6.49 37.29
C LEU A 180 -3.94 5.00 36.93
N THR A 181 -3.30 4.20 37.79
CA THR A 181 -3.18 2.75 37.61
C THR A 181 -4.31 1.95 38.28
N GLY A 182 -5.15 2.62 39.08
CA GLY A 182 -6.27 2.03 39.83
C GLY A 182 -7.58 1.87 39.06
N GLY A 183 -7.60 2.04 37.74
CA GLY A 183 -8.79 1.89 36.88
C GLY A 183 -9.79 3.05 36.91
N GLN A 184 -9.58 4.04 37.78
CA GLN A 184 -10.38 5.26 37.85
C GLN A 184 -10.19 6.12 36.60
N SER A 185 -11.19 6.95 36.28
CA SER A 185 -11.11 7.94 35.20
C SER A 185 -10.69 9.31 35.73
N CYS A 186 -9.84 10.01 34.97
CA CYS A 186 -9.53 11.42 35.16
C CYS A 186 -10.79 12.29 35.08
N GLY A 187 -11.75 11.96 34.23
CA GLY A 187 -12.88 12.84 33.93
C GLY A 187 -12.48 14.06 33.08
N MET A 188 -13.40 15.02 32.99
CA MET A 188 -13.23 16.24 32.17
C MET A 188 -13.30 17.55 32.98
N ASP A 189 -13.53 17.46 34.29
CA ASP A 189 -13.69 18.62 35.17
C ASP A 189 -12.40 18.92 35.95
N GLU A 190 -12.05 20.21 36.04
CA GLU A 190 -10.82 20.67 36.71
C GLU A 190 -10.72 20.20 38.18
N ALA A 191 -11.84 20.18 38.90
CA ALA A 191 -11.89 19.74 40.29
C ALA A 191 -11.49 18.27 40.46
N SER A 192 -11.92 17.40 39.54
CA SER A 192 -11.51 16.00 39.53
C SER A 192 -10.00 15.86 39.29
N TRP A 193 -9.42 16.62 38.36
CA TRP A 193 -8.02 16.46 37.98
C TRP A 193 -7.06 16.69 39.14
N SER A 194 -7.22 17.79 39.88
CA SER A 194 -6.36 18.07 41.05
C SER A 194 -6.41 16.96 42.09
N SER A 195 -7.59 16.40 42.36
CA SER A 195 -7.73 15.29 43.30
C SER A 195 -7.08 14.00 42.78
N ARG A 196 -7.26 13.69 41.49
CA ARG A 196 -6.76 12.48 40.83
C ARG A 196 -5.24 12.42 40.74
N VAL A 197 -4.58 13.57 40.59
CA VAL A 197 -3.12 13.66 40.50
C VAL A 197 -2.42 13.10 41.75
N GLN A 198 -3.07 13.13 42.91
CA GLN A 198 -2.55 12.56 44.16
C GLN A 198 -2.64 11.04 44.20
N GLU A 199 -3.56 10.44 43.43
CA GLU A 199 -3.78 8.99 43.32
C GLU A 199 -2.87 8.34 42.26
N CYS A 200 -2.20 9.15 41.43
CA CYS A 200 -1.37 8.67 40.33
C CYS A 200 -0.03 8.05 40.77
N GLN A 201 0.43 7.10 39.98
CA GLN A 201 1.78 6.54 40.04
C GLN A 201 2.59 7.02 38.83
N ILE A 202 3.91 7.10 38.96
CA ILE A 202 4.79 7.42 37.82
C ILE A 202 4.81 6.22 36.86
N ALA A 203 4.69 6.48 35.56
CA ALA A 203 4.80 5.47 34.53
C ALA A 203 6.13 4.71 34.63
N PRO A 204 6.19 3.39 34.33
CA PRO A 204 7.41 2.61 34.44
C PRO A 204 8.58 3.23 33.66
N GLU A 205 9.78 3.27 34.24
CA GLU A 205 10.98 3.87 33.61
C GLU A 205 11.48 3.07 32.42
N ARG A 206 11.38 1.74 32.49
CA ARG A 206 11.71 0.83 31.41
C ARG A 206 10.49 -0.03 31.15
N PRO A 207 9.59 0.39 30.25
CA PRO A 207 8.42 -0.43 29.96
C PRO A 207 8.90 -1.75 29.34
N PRO A 208 8.29 -2.89 29.72
CA PRO A 208 8.74 -4.20 29.26
C PRO A 208 8.67 -4.32 27.74
N PHE A 209 9.58 -5.08 27.16
CA PHE A 209 9.66 -5.36 25.72
C PHE A 209 9.86 -6.86 25.52
N ALA A 210 9.04 -7.50 24.69
CA ALA A 210 8.91 -8.96 24.68
C ALA A 210 10.06 -9.72 23.97
N GLN A 211 10.90 -9.06 23.16
CA GLN A 211 12.00 -9.70 22.43
C GLN A 211 13.34 -9.05 22.80
N GLU A 212 14.24 -9.80 23.45
CA GLU A 212 15.62 -9.41 23.77
C GLU A 212 16.66 -9.93 22.74
N ASP A 213 16.25 -10.33 21.53
CA ASP A 213 17.23 -10.72 20.50
C ASP A 213 17.90 -9.48 19.89
N ALA A 214 19.22 -9.39 19.99
CA ALA A 214 20.02 -8.23 19.55
C ALA A 214 19.80 -7.87 18.07
N TRP A 215 19.55 -8.85 17.20
CA TRP A 215 19.25 -8.65 15.78
C TRP A 215 17.84 -8.10 15.51
N ALA A 216 16.86 -8.47 16.34
CA ALA A 216 15.49 -7.96 16.27
C ALA A 216 15.41 -6.52 16.83
N HIS A 217 16.17 -6.21 17.88
CA HIS A 217 16.28 -4.85 18.44
C HIS A 217 16.82 -3.82 17.43
N LEU A 218 17.82 -4.17 16.61
CA LEU A 218 18.33 -3.30 15.54
C LEU A 218 17.30 -3.07 14.42
N ARG A 219 16.41 -4.04 14.14
CA ARG A 219 15.38 -3.94 13.08
C ARG A 219 14.04 -3.37 13.56
N LEU A 220 13.67 -3.52 14.83
CA LEU A 220 12.33 -3.17 15.36
C LEU A 220 12.35 -2.06 16.40
N GLY A 221 13.51 -1.73 16.99
CA GLY A 221 13.62 -0.69 18.02
C GLY A 221 13.36 0.74 17.51
N CYS A 222 13.39 0.96 16.20
CA CYS A 222 13.13 2.25 15.58
C CYS A 222 11.65 2.53 15.31
N ILE A 223 10.77 1.51 15.31
CA ILE A 223 9.34 1.70 15.00
C ILE A 223 8.42 1.69 16.24
N TRP A 224 8.93 1.24 17.38
CA TRP A 224 8.28 1.30 18.68
C TRP A 224 8.99 2.34 19.55
N SER A 225 8.26 3.16 20.29
CA SER A 225 8.88 4.01 21.31
C SER A 225 8.69 3.40 22.69
N THR A 226 9.80 3.15 23.39
CA THR A 226 9.82 2.81 24.82
C THR A 226 9.88 4.04 25.70
N ARG A 227 9.82 5.24 25.10
CA ARG A 227 10.00 6.52 25.78
C ARG A 227 8.75 7.38 25.76
N PHE A 228 8.05 7.40 24.62
CA PHE A 228 6.91 8.26 24.37
C PHE A 228 5.69 7.47 23.90
N GLN A 229 4.51 7.95 24.26
CA GLN A 229 3.24 7.49 23.68
C GLN A 229 2.29 8.69 23.57
N TRP A 230 1.63 8.85 22.43
CA TRP A 230 0.47 9.71 22.33
C TRP A 230 -0.68 9.27 23.25
N LEU A 231 -1.45 10.24 23.70
CA LEU A 231 -2.60 10.05 24.58
C LEU A 231 -3.89 10.27 23.79
N PRO A 232 -4.54 9.20 23.29
CA PRO A 232 -5.85 9.35 22.65
C PRO A 232 -6.89 9.80 23.67
N CYS A 233 -7.98 10.40 23.17
CA CYS A 233 -9.19 10.61 23.95
C CYS A 233 -10.14 9.39 23.84
N GLU A 234 -10.97 9.19 24.85
CA GLU A 234 -12.00 8.16 24.89
C GLU A 234 -13.27 8.64 24.21
N VAL A 235 -13.89 7.76 23.43
CA VAL A 235 -15.09 8.05 22.66
C VAL A 235 -16.11 6.95 22.90
N GLU A 236 -17.35 7.33 23.22
CA GLU A 236 -18.48 6.41 23.42
C GLU A 236 -19.55 6.67 22.36
N PHE A 237 -20.26 5.62 21.96
CA PHE A 237 -21.41 5.72 21.05
C PHE A 237 -22.67 6.09 21.82
N THR A 238 -23.38 7.13 21.39
CA THR A 238 -24.53 7.69 22.12
C THR A 238 -25.86 7.52 21.40
N GLY A 239 -25.84 7.29 20.08
CA GLY A 239 -27.05 7.02 19.29
C GLY A 239 -27.61 5.60 19.48
N PRO A 240 -28.77 5.27 18.88
CA PRO A 240 -29.30 3.90 18.87
C PRO A 240 -28.34 2.91 18.16
N PRO A 241 -28.53 1.58 18.30
CA PRO A 241 -27.77 0.59 17.54
C PRO A 241 -27.74 0.91 16.04
N GLY A 242 -26.59 0.73 15.39
CA GLY A 242 -26.35 1.17 14.01
C GLY A 242 -26.03 2.66 13.83
N SER A 243 -26.29 3.53 14.81
CA SER A 243 -25.88 4.95 14.73
C SER A 243 -24.40 5.13 15.01
N THR A 244 -23.75 5.99 14.22
CA THR A 244 -22.35 6.42 14.42
C THR A 244 -22.23 7.68 15.28
N ASP A 245 -23.32 8.15 15.88
CA ASP A 245 -23.28 9.28 16.82
C ASP A 245 -22.42 8.94 18.03
N VAL A 246 -21.52 9.85 18.38
CA VAL A 246 -20.51 9.64 19.41
C VAL A 246 -20.42 10.83 20.36
N ARG A 247 -19.79 10.59 21.51
CA ARG A 247 -19.41 11.59 22.49
C ARG A 247 -18.02 11.31 23.03
N ILE A 248 -17.21 12.35 23.14
CA ILE A 248 -15.89 12.29 23.76
C ILE A 248 -16.07 12.34 25.28
N THR A 249 -15.44 11.41 26.01
CA THR A 249 -15.64 11.22 27.46
C THR A 249 -14.39 11.44 28.30
N SER A 250 -13.22 11.65 27.67
CA SER A 250 -12.02 12.20 28.30
C SER A 250 -11.49 13.40 27.52
N TYR A 251 -10.70 14.28 28.14
CA TYR A 251 -10.19 15.47 27.44
C TYR A 251 -9.34 15.08 26.22
N ILE A 252 -9.36 15.90 25.17
CA ILE A 252 -8.46 15.80 24.02
C ILE A 252 -7.10 16.35 24.45
N ASN A 253 -6.03 15.58 24.25
CA ASN A 253 -4.69 16.03 24.59
C ASN A 253 -4.39 17.38 23.91
N ASN A 254 -3.89 18.34 24.68
CA ASN A 254 -3.64 19.72 24.22
C ASN A 254 -4.88 20.55 23.80
N LEU A 255 -6.11 20.13 24.14
CA LEU A 255 -7.33 20.93 23.92
C LEU A 255 -8.26 20.93 25.15
N HIS A 256 -8.42 22.09 25.78
CA HIS A 256 -9.16 22.19 27.04
C HIS A 256 -10.68 21.93 26.86
N PRO A 257 -11.35 21.15 27.72
CA PRO A 257 -12.78 20.85 27.64
C PRO A 257 -13.73 22.06 27.73
N THR A 258 -13.24 23.24 28.13
CA THR A 258 -14.02 24.49 28.06
C THR A 258 -14.34 24.89 26.61
N ASN A 259 -13.56 24.41 25.63
CA ASN A 259 -13.81 24.62 24.19
C ASN A 259 -14.96 23.72 23.68
N ARG A 260 -16.15 23.85 24.29
CA ARG A 260 -17.30 22.98 24.02
C ARG A 260 -17.71 22.93 22.56
N ASP A 261 -17.64 24.07 21.88
CA ASP A 261 -18.00 24.17 20.46
C ASP A 261 -17.06 23.37 19.57
N MET A 262 -15.75 23.37 19.88
CA MET A 262 -14.75 22.57 19.18
C MET A 262 -14.94 21.08 19.45
N TYR A 263 -15.19 20.67 20.71
CA TYR A 263 -15.47 19.26 21.03
C TYR A 263 -16.71 18.75 20.29
N SER A 264 -17.80 19.51 20.31
CA SER A 264 -19.03 19.15 19.59
C SER A 264 -18.82 19.06 18.08
N ALA A 265 -18.02 19.96 17.51
CA ALA A 265 -17.68 19.90 16.09
C ALA A 265 -16.83 18.67 15.75
N ILE A 266 -15.83 18.35 16.57
CA ILE A 266 -14.98 17.15 16.40
C ILE A 266 -15.83 15.88 16.52
N GLU A 267 -16.75 15.79 17.48
CA GLU A 267 -17.68 14.66 17.63
C GLU A 267 -18.51 14.44 16.36
N ALA A 268 -19.02 15.51 15.76
CA ALA A 268 -19.81 15.44 14.52
C ALA A 268 -18.95 15.01 13.31
N VAL A 269 -17.73 15.52 13.18
CA VAL A 269 -16.79 15.06 12.14
C VAL A 269 -16.45 13.58 12.36
N LEU A 270 -16.17 13.19 13.60
CA LEU A 270 -15.85 11.81 13.97
C LEU A 270 -16.98 10.83 13.64
N ALA A 271 -18.23 11.21 13.90
CA ALA A 271 -19.40 10.41 13.51
C ALA A 271 -19.47 10.16 12.00
N SER A 272 -19.07 11.15 11.19
CA SER A 272 -18.93 11.00 9.73
C SER A 272 -17.70 10.18 9.32
N SER A 273 -16.56 10.35 10.00
CA SER A 273 -15.34 9.57 9.78
C SER A 273 -15.53 8.09 10.04
N ILE A 274 -16.27 7.70 11.08
CA ILE A 274 -16.58 6.29 11.39
C ILE A 274 -17.26 5.59 10.21
N LYS A 275 -18.18 6.27 9.52
CA LYS A 275 -18.84 5.73 8.32
C LYS A 275 -17.85 5.45 7.19
N GLN A 276 -16.84 6.30 7.02
CA GLN A 276 -15.80 6.09 6.02
C GLN A 276 -14.79 5.02 6.47
N TRP A 277 -14.39 5.00 7.75
CA TRP A 277 -13.46 4.01 8.31
C TRP A 277 -13.97 2.57 8.15
N ASN A 278 -15.27 2.35 8.34
CA ASN A 278 -15.93 1.06 8.10
C ASN A 278 -15.68 0.51 6.67
N GLU A 279 -15.41 1.38 5.69
CA GLU A 279 -15.15 0.98 4.30
C GLU A 279 -13.69 0.63 3.99
N ILE A 280 -12.75 1.03 4.84
CA ILE A 280 -11.31 0.99 4.51
C ILE A 280 -10.46 0.25 5.55
N LEU A 281 -11.02 -0.07 6.71
CA LEU A 281 -10.31 -0.82 7.75
C LEU A 281 -9.95 -2.23 7.28
N ILE A 282 -8.66 -2.54 7.41
CA ILE A 282 -8.08 -3.82 7.01
C ILE A 282 -8.09 -4.74 8.22
N ARG A 283 -8.83 -5.85 8.18
CA ARG A 283 -8.81 -6.86 9.23
C ARG A 283 -7.61 -7.77 9.08
N GLU A 284 -7.04 -8.17 10.19
CA GLU A 284 -6.04 -9.22 10.25
C GLU A 284 -6.64 -10.45 10.91
N LYS A 285 -6.52 -11.60 10.26
CA LYS A 285 -6.97 -12.88 10.81
C LYS A 285 -5.80 -13.56 11.49
N TRP A 286 -5.98 -13.87 12.77
CA TRP A 286 -5.01 -14.68 13.49
C TRP A 286 -4.97 -16.09 12.89
N LYS A 287 -3.78 -16.57 12.52
CA LYS A 287 -3.52 -17.97 12.20
C LYS A 287 -2.81 -18.62 13.37
N GLU A 288 -3.37 -19.74 13.83
CA GLU A 288 -2.74 -20.52 14.90
C GLU A 288 -1.33 -20.99 14.49
N PRO A 289 -0.40 -21.08 15.44
CA PRO A 289 0.92 -21.64 15.18
C PRO A 289 0.79 -23.07 14.63
N SER A 290 1.60 -23.41 13.64
CA SER A 290 1.78 -24.78 13.15
C SER A 290 3.15 -25.31 13.56
N SER A 291 3.45 -26.58 13.26
CA SER A 291 4.77 -27.17 13.55
C SER A 291 5.94 -26.44 12.87
N THR A 292 5.67 -25.66 11.82
CA THR A 292 6.68 -24.93 11.04
C THR A 292 6.52 -23.41 11.07
N THR A 293 5.44 -22.89 11.69
CA THR A 293 5.14 -21.46 11.71
C THR A 293 4.71 -20.97 13.09
N ILE A 294 5.29 -19.86 13.52
CA ILE A 294 4.81 -19.12 14.70
C ILE A 294 3.42 -18.54 14.34
N GLY A 295 2.48 -18.52 15.29
CA GLY A 295 1.16 -17.92 15.07
C GLY A 295 1.32 -16.44 14.68
N HIS A 296 0.60 -16.02 13.65
CA HIS A 296 0.72 -14.68 13.08
C HIS A 296 -0.61 -14.19 12.52
N CYS A 297 -0.78 -12.87 12.52
CA CYS A 297 -1.88 -12.19 11.86
C CYS A 297 -1.62 -12.13 10.35
N ASN A 298 -2.54 -12.68 9.55
CA ASN A 298 -2.54 -12.48 8.11
C ASN A 298 -3.53 -11.36 7.73
N PRO A 299 -3.06 -10.28 7.12
CA PRO A 299 -3.94 -9.22 6.68
C PRO A 299 -4.88 -9.72 5.58
N CYS A 300 -6.16 -9.33 5.67
CA CYS A 300 -7.19 -9.65 4.70
C CYS A 300 -7.49 -8.41 3.85
N PRO A 301 -7.19 -8.42 2.54
CA PRO A 301 -7.59 -7.32 1.67
C PRO A 301 -9.11 -7.12 1.70
N ARG A 302 -9.55 -5.87 1.53
CA ARG A 302 -10.95 -5.48 1.32
C ARG A 302 -11.41 -5.78 -0.11
N GLU A 303 -10.53 -5.59 -1.07
CA GLU A 303 -10.81 -5.69 -2.50
C GLU A 303 -9.82 -6.65 -3.17
N PRO A 304 -10.27 -7.45 -4.16
CA PRO A 304 -9.38 -8.27 -4.97
C PRO A 304 -8.64 -7.42 -6.01
N ILE A 305 -7.47 -7.89 -6.45
CA ILE A 305 -6.75 -7.30 -7.60
C ILE A 305 -7.53 -7.45 -8.90
N ARG A 306 -7.38 -6.53 -9.85
CA ARG A 306 -8.06 -6.59 -11.16
C ARG A 306 -7.32 -7.48 -12.15
N ILE A 307 -6.00 -7.54 -12.03
CA ILE A 307 -5.12 -8.28 -12.96
C ILE A 307 -4.22 -9.21 -12.14
N ARG A 308 -4.65 -10.45 -11.92
CA ARG A 308 -3.83 -11.48 -11.29
C ARG A 308 -2.94 -12.16 -12.33
N THR A 309 -1.63 -11.97 -12.21
CA THR A 309 -0.64 -12.68 -13.01
C THR A 309 0.66 -12.86 -12.23
N TYR A 310 1.31 -14.00 -12.43
CA TYR A 310 2.61 -14.33 -11.84
C TYR A 310 3.74 -14.33 -12.88
N GLY A 311 3.50 -13.87 -14.09
CA GLY A 311 4.50 -13.80 -15.15
C GLY A 311 4.00 -12.99 -16.34
N VAL A 312 4.81 -12.96 -17.39
CA VAL A 312 4.49 -12.24 -18.63
C VAL A 312 3.61 -13.11 -19.53
N ASP A 313 2.50 -12.56 -20.01
CA ASP A 313 1.61 -13.22 -20.97
C ASP A 313 2.08 -12.95 -22.41
N TRP A 314 2.88 -13.87 -22.95
CA TRP A 314 3.38 -13.79 -24.32
C TRP A 314 2.28 -14.13 -25.33
N LYS A 315 1.84 -13.14 -26.10
CA LYS A 315 0.76 -13.30 -27.09
C LYS A 315 1.16 -14.04 -28.37
N ALA A 316 2.46 -14.04 -28.71
CA ALA A 316 2.96 -14.74 -29.88
C ALA A 316 2.71 -16.26 -29.73
N ARG A 317 1.87 -16.83 -30.60
CA ARG A 317 1.61 -18.28 -30.64
C ARG A 317 2.43 -18.91 -31.75
N PHE A 318 3.10 -20.03 -31.43
CA PHE A 318 3.80 -20.79 -32.46
C PHE A 318 2.81 -21.33 -33.48
N LEU A 319 3.13 -21.17 -34.76
CA LEU A 319 2.20 -21.44 -35.86
C LEU A 319 1.97 -22.95 -36.03
N GLU A 320 0.71 -23.37 -36.20
CA GLU A 320 0.34 -24.79 -36.32
C GLU A 320 1.00 -25.51 -37.50
N TRP A 321 1.26 -24.80 -38.61
CA TRP A 321 1.96 -25.36 -39.76
C TRP A 321 3.46 -25.56 -39.47
N ALA A 322 4.08 -24.65 -38.72
CA ALA A 322 5.50 -24.73 -38.38
C ALA A 322 5.80 -25.94 -37.46
N LYS A 323 4.79 -26.42 -36.72
CA LYS A 323 4.88 -27.66 -35.94
C LYS A 323 5.07 -28.93 -36.78
N LYS A 324 4.76 -28.87 -38.07
CA LYS A 324 4.88 -30.01 -39.00
C LYS A 324 6.23 -30.05 -39.72
N LEU A 325 7.09 -29.05 -39.51
CA LEU A 325 8.40 -28.98 -40.15
C LEU A 325 9.31 -30.08 -39.60
N PRO A 326 9.99 -30.86 -40.46
CA PRO A 326 10.92 -31.89 -40.03
C PRO A 326 12.19 -31.29 -39.40
N GLU A 327 12.92 -32.11 -38.67
CA GLU A 327 14.32 -31.80 -38.33
C GLU A 327 15.18 -31.86 -39.58
N GLN A 328 16.27 -31.09 -39.60
CA GLN A 328 17.17 -31.03 -40.75
C GLN A 328 17.64 -32.41 -41.21
N SER A 329 17.93 -33.32 -40.28
CA SER A 329 18.34 -34.71 -40.56
C SER A 329 17.25 -35.59 -41.20
N LYS A 330 16.00 -35.11 -41.24
CA LYS A 330 14.83 -35.80 -41.79
C LYS A 330 14.27 -35.09 -43.03
N GLU A 331 14.86 -33.96 -43.44
CA GLU A 331 14.42 -33.22 -44.64
C GLU A 331 14.59 -34.03 -45.92
N ASP A 332 15.63 -34.87 -46.00
CA ASP A 332 15.90 -35.76 -47.15
C ASP A 332 14.83 -36.86 -47.35
N GLN A 333 13.92 -37.03 -46.39
CA GLN A 333 12.81 -38.00 -46.46
C GLN A 333 11.55 -37.41 -47.11
N LEU A 334 11.53 -36.09 -47.36
CA LEU A 334 10.43 -35.40 -48.02
C LEU A 334 10.49 -35.57 -49.54
N THR A 335 9.34 -35.54 -50.20
CA THR A 335 9.31 -35.38 -51.66
C THR A 335 9.77 -33.97 -52.06
N ALA A 336 10.30 -33.81 -53.26
CA ALA A 336 10.75 -32.51 -53.76
C ALA A 336 9.63 -31.45 -53.73
N GLU A 337 8.40 -31.85 -54.08
CA GLU A 337 7.23 -30.97 -54.05
C GLU A 337 6.88 -30.52 -52.62
N GLU A 338 6.89 -31.44 -51.64
CA GLU A 338 6.62 -31.12 -50.23
C GLU A 338 7.70 -30.22 -49.63
N TYR A 339 8.96 -30.46 -49.96
CA TYR A 339 10.08 -29.64 -49.49
C TYR A 339 10.01 -28.21 -50.05
N GLU A 340 9.73 -28.05 -51.34
CA GLU A 340 9.57 -26.74 -51.97
C GLU A 340 8.37 -25.97 -51.40
N GLU A 341 7.25 -26.65 -51.14
CA GLU A 341 6.08 -26.04 -50.50
C GLU A 341 6.40 -25.53 -49.09
N MET A 342 7.07 -26.36 -48.27
CA MET A 342 7.49 -25.96 -46.92
C MET A 342 8.51 -24.82 -46.95
N CYS A 343 9.45 -24.82 -47.91
CA CYS A 343 10.37 -23.70 -48.11
C CYS A 343 9.62 -22.40 -48.39
N ALA A 344 8.65 -22.41 -49.30
CA ALA A 344 7.86 -21.24 -49.63
C ALA A 344 7.05 -20.71 -48.43
N GLN A 345 6.53 -21.62 -47.59
CA GLN A 345 5.85 -21.25 -46.35
C GLN A 345 6.79 -20.56 -45.35
N VAL A 346 8.01 -21.09 -45.15
CA VAL A 346 9.01 -20.47 -44.27
C VAL A 346 9.46 -19.12 -44.85
N GLU A 347 9.70 -19.01 -46.15
CA GLU A 347 10.07 -17.74 -46.79
C GLU A 347 8.99 -16.67 -46.61
N ALA A 348 7.71 -17.03 -46.81
CA ALA A 348 6.59 -16.11 -46.56
C ALA A 348 6.51 -15.70 -45.09
N TYR A 349 6.83 -16.61 -44.17
CA TYR A 349 6.89 -16.33 -42.74
C TYR A 349 8.03 -15.37 -42.39
N LEU A 350 9.20 -15.50 -43.02
CA LEU A 350 10.33 -14.60 -42.84
C LEU A 350 10.02 -13.14 -43.24
N GLN A 351 9.11 -12.92 -44.19
CA GLN A 351 8.67 -11.58 -44.60
C GLN A 351 7.74 -10.88 -43.60
N GLN A 352 7.24 -11.58 -42.59
CA GLN A 352 6.37 -10.97 -41.59
C GLN A 352 7.15 -9.96 -40.71
N PRO A 353 6.49 -8.87 -40.26
CA PRO A 353 7.11 -7.88 -39.38
C PRO A 353 7.70 -8.52 -38.12
N GLU A 354 8.89 -8.04 -37.74
CA GLU A 354 9.59 -8.47 -36.53
C GLU A 354 9.30 -7.52 -35.38
N SER A 355 9.29 -8.08 -34.18
CA SER A 355 9.31 -7.36 -32.93
C SER A 355 10.64 -6.63 -32.74
N ARG A 356 10.59 -5.54 -31.97
CA ARG A 356 11.79 -4.85 -31.50
C ARG A 356 12.41 -5.54 -30.27
N ASP A 357 11.66 -6.40 -29.61
CA ASP A 357 12.10 -7.12 -28.42
C ASP A 357 12.99 -8.30 -28.82
N LYS A 358 14.12 -8.44 -28.13
CA LYS A 358 15.02 -9.59 -28.26
C LYS A 358 14.75 -10.62 -27.17
N VAL A 359 14.67 -11.87 -27.57
CA VAL A 359 14.45 -13.04 -26.70
C VAL A 359 15.71 -13.88 -26.66
N HIS A 360 16.03 -14.42 -25.48
CA HIS A 360 17.22 -15.23 -25.23
C HIS A 360 16.83 -16.49 -24.45
N TRP A 361 16.10 -17.40 -25.09
CA TRP A 361 15.74 -18.71 -24.53
C TRP A 361 16.63 -19.83 -25.07
N PHE A 362 16.70 -20.95 -24.35
CA PHE A 362 17.28 -22.18 -24.88
C PHE A 362 16.56 -22.57 -26.20
N GLN A 363 17.33 -22.65 -27.30
CA GLN A 363 16.88 -22.92 -28.68
C GLN A 363 15.96 -21.88 -29.38
N VAL A 364 15.41 -20.89 -28.66
CA VAL A 364 14.58 -19.79 -29.23
C VAL A 364 15.22 -18.45 -28.86
N THR A 365 16.24 -18.09 -29.63
CA THR A 365 17.00 -16.84 -29.46
C THR A 365 16.86 -15.96 -30.68
N THR A 366 16.74 -14.65 -30.47
CA THR A 366 16.81 -13.65 -31.52
C THR A 366 18.23 -13.60 -32.08
N GLN A 367 18.41 -14.08 -33.32
CA GLN A 367 19.70 -14.17 -33.99
C GLN A 367 19.56 -13.92 -35.49
N LYS A 368 20.63 -13.46 -36.13
CA LYS A 368 20.61 -13.17 -37.57
C LYS A 368 20.42 -14.47 -38.35
N ILE A 369 19.33 -14.56 -39.10
CA ILE A 369 19.06 -15.69 -40.00
C ILE A 369 19.97 -15.57 -41.23
N PRO A 370 20.81 -16.58 -41.54
CA PRO A 370 21.74 -16.54 -42.66
C PRO A 370 20.99 -16.62 -43.99
N GLU A 371 21.57 -16.07 -45.07
CA GLU A 371 20.92 -16.07 -46.40
C GLU A 371 20.82 -17.49 -46.98
N ASP A 372 21.75 -18.38 -46.61
CA ASP A 372 21.83 -19.81 -46.96
C ASP A 372 21.18 -20.72 -45.89
N TRP A 373 20.18 -20.23 -45.16
CA TRP A 373 19.53 -20.97 -44.07
C TRP A 373 19.00 -22.36 -44.46
N LYS A 374 18.62 -22.56 -45.74
CA LYS A 374 18.14 -23.86 -46.24
C LYS A 374 19.16 -24.98 -46.07
N THR A 375 20.43 -24.70 -46.35
CA THR A 375 21.52 -25.67 -46.24
C THR A 375 22.13 -25.68 -44.84
N ARG A 376 22.20 -24.50 -44.18
CA ARG A 376 22.89 -24.36 -42.89
C ARG A 376 22.03 -24.79 -41.70
N TRP A 377 20.76 -24.41 -41.68
CA TRP A 377 19.88 -24.53 -40.52
C TRP A 377 18.68 -25.45 -40.75
N GLY A 378 18.22 -25.59 -41.98
CA GLY A 378 16.99 -26.29 -42.32
C GLY A 378 15.72 -25.52 -41.95
N LEU A 379 14.57 -26.10 -42.26
CA LEU A 379 13.25 -25.47 -42.16
C LEU A 379 12.86 -25.15 -40.71
N ARG A 380 12.96 -26.14 -39.81
CA ARG A 380 12.45 -26.03 -38.43
C ARG A 380 13.24 -25.04 -37.58
N ARG A 381 14.58 -25.07 -37.64
CA ARG A 381 15.43 -24.11 -36.90
C ARG A 381 15.18 -22.68 -37.37
N THR A 382 15.07 -22.47 -38.68
CA THR A 382 14.78 -21.15 -39.26
C THR A 382 13.43 -20.60 -38.81
N ALA A 383 12.38 -21.44 -38.83
CA ALA A 383 11.06 -21.05 -38.34
C ALA A 383 11.06 -20.74 -36.83
N LEU A 384 11.79 -21.52 -36.02
CA LEU A 384 11.93 -21.26 -34.57
C LEU A 384 12.68 -19.95 -34.27
N THR A 385 13.76 -19.67 -35.00
CA THR A 385 14.47 -18.39 -34.88
C THR A 385 13.59 -17.21 -35.30
N LYS A 386 12.86 -17.31 -36.41
CA LYS A 386 11.91 -16.26 -36.80
C LYS A 386 10.81 -16.05 -35.76
N TYR A 387 10.34 -17.12 -35.15
CA TYR A 387 9.36 -17.02 -34.07
C TYR A 387 9.91 -16.27 -32.85
N ALA A 388 11.20 -16.43 -32.51
CA ALA A 388 11.86 -15.60 -31.49
C ALA A 388 11.76 -14.09 -31.82
N HIS A 389 11.80 -13.74 -33.11
CA HIS A 389 11.66 -12.35 -33.56
C HIS A 389 10.22 -11.83 -33.49
N MET A 390 9.23 -12.65 -33.17
CA MET A 390 7.82 -12.25 -33.13
C MET A 390 7.29 -11.96 -31.72
N PHE A 391 8.09 -12.20 -30.69
CA PHE A 391 7.67 -11.94 -29.32
C PHE A 391 7.56 -10.44 -29.07
N VAL A 392 6.34 -10.00 -28.77
CA VAL A 392 6.05 -8.64 -28.34
C VAL A 392 5.60 -8.71 -26.89
N PHE A 393 6.24 -7.90 -26.04
CA PHE A 393 5.72 -7.72 -24.71
C PHE A 393 4.41 -6.94 -24.76
N GLU A 394 3.34 -7.57 -24.31
CA GLU A 394 2.06 -6.92 -24.09
C GLU A 394 1.66 -7.03 -22.62
N HIS A 395 1.21 -5.90 -22.09
CA HIS A 395 0.79 -5.84 -20.71
C HIS A 395 -0.54 -6.60 -20.53
N SER A 396 -0.59 -7.54 -19.59
CA SER A 396 -1.80 -8.34 -19.31
C SER A 396 -3.03 -7.47 -19.05
N ASP A 397 -4.18 -7.87 -19.60
CA ASP A 397 -5.44 -7.13 -19.52
C ASP A 397 -6.40 -7.67 -18.45
N PRO A 398 -7.20 -6.80 -17.81
CA PRO A 398 -8.29 -7.25 -16.95
C PRO A 398 -9.35 -7.96 -17.79
N GLY A 399 -10.10 -8.89 -17.19
CA GLY A 399 -11.05 -9.72 -17.94
C GLY A 399 -10.45 -11.00 -18.55
N THR A 400 -9.12 -11.14 -18.55
CA THR A 400 -8.43 -12.32 -19.10
C THR A 400 -8.56 -13.54 -18.18
N ALA A 401 -8.29 -13.37 -16.87
CA ALA A 401 -8.41 -14.45 -15.89
C ALA A 401 -9.84 -14.62 -15.35
N TYR A 402 -10.56 -13.52 -15.17
CA TYR A 402 -11.92 -13.50 -14.64
C TYR A 402 -12.65 -12.24 -15.09
N SER A 403 -13.97 -12.32 -15.22
CA SER A 403 -14.79 -11.19 -15.65
C SER A 403 -14.97 -10.14 -14.54
N TYR A 404 -15.47 -8.95 -14.90
CA TYR A 404 -15.84 -7.92 -13.91
C TYR A 404 -16.88 -8.42 -12.89
N GLU A 405 -17.84 -9.24 -13.33
CA GLU A 405 -18.87 -9.80 -12.44
C GLU A 405 -18.31 -10.88 -11.51
N ASP A 406 -17.30 -11.63 -11.97
CA ASP A 406 -16.57 -12.58 -11.12
C ASP A 406 -15.74 -11.83 -10.07
N TRP A 407 -15.05 -10.76 -10.48
CA TRP A 407 -14.30 -9.88 -9.58
C TRP A 407 -15.20 -9.30 -8.48
N LYS A 408 -16.36 -8.75 -8.87
CA LYS A 408 -17.35 -8.20 -7.95
C LYS A 408 -17.93 -9.25 -6.99
N ALA A 409 -17.99 -10.51 -7.42
CA ALA A 409 -18.45 -11.62 -6.60
C ALA A 409 -17.31 -12.30 -5.81
N GLY A 410 -16.06 -11.88 -5.97
CA GLY A 410 -14.89 -12.40 -5.27
C GLY A 410 -14.24 -13.62 -5.93
N ARG A 411 -14.79 -14.13 -7.04
CA ARG A 411 -14.27 -15.27 -7.81
C ARG A 411 -13.02 -14.86 -8.58
N THR A 412 -11.87 -14.86 -7.90
CA THR A 412 -10.62 -14.20 -8.33
C THR A 412 -9.37 -15.03 -8.05
N GLY A 413 -9.54 -16.33 -7.76
CA GLY A 413 -8.42 -17.27 -7.55
C GLY A 413 -7.64 -17.62 -8.83
N GLU A 414 -8.26 -17.44 -10.00
CA GLU A 414 -7.64 -17.65 -11.32
C GLU A 414 -6.57 -16.59 -11.63
N ALA A 415 -5.48 -16.98 -12.28
CA ALA A 415 -4.39 -16.09 -12.71
C ALA A 415 -4.12 -16.26 -14.22
N ILE A 416 -3.73 -15.17 -14.89
CA ILE A 416 -3.42 -15.17 -16.34
C ILE A 416 -2.22 -16.09 -16.61
N VAL A 417 -1.11 -15.81 -15.92
CA VAL A 417 0.01 -16.74 -15.78
C VAL A 417 -0.03 -17.28 -14.36
N GLY A 418 -0.05 -18.60 -14.24
CA GLY A 418 -0.17 -19.29 -12.95
C GLY A 418 1.06 -19.10 -12.08
N PRO A 419 0.94 -19.27 -10.76
CA PRO A 419 2.08 -19.18 -9.85
C PRO A 419 3.08 -20.31 -10.12
N ALA A 420 4.35 -20.08 -9.79
CA ALA A 420 5.36 -21.15 -9.83
C ALA A 420 5.06 -22.24 -8.79
N ASP A 421 5.21 -23.52 -9.16
CA ASP A 421 5.18 -24.64 -8.22
C ASP A 421 6.56 -24.77 -7.56
N GLN A 422 6.60 -24.64 -6.23
CA GLN A 422 7.87 -24.73 -5.49
C GLN A 422 8.23 -26.14 -5.00
N GLU A 423 7.31 -27.09 -5.05
CA GLU A 423 7.62 -28.46 -4.62
C GLU A 423 8.17 -29.31 -5.77
N ASN A 424 7.89 -28.88 -7.00
CA ASN A 424 8.32 -29.54 -8.24
C ASN A 424 9.23 -28.62 -9.09
N TRP A 425 10.38 -28.16 -8.53
CA TRP A 425 11.44 -27.46 -9.30
C TRP A 425 12.21 -28.39 -10.24
N GLY A 426 11.51 -29.30 -10.91
CA GLY A 426 12.07 -30.25 -11.84
C GLY A 426 10.99 -30.61 -12.87
N PRO A 427 11.40 -30.98 -14.08
CA PRO A 427 10.44 -31.42 -15.07
C PRO A 427 9.78 -32.70 -14.54
N VAL A 428 8.47 -32.62 -14.35
CA VAL A 428 7.68 -33.75 -13.87
C VAL A 428 7.83 -34.88 -14.90
N PHE A 429 7.96 -36.13 -14.47
CA PHE A 429 8.24 -37.26 -15.36
C PHE A 429 7.29 -37.32 -16.57
N GLU A 430 6.01 -37.03 -16.36
CA GLU A 430 5.02 -36.91 -17.43
C GLU A 430 5.28 -35.74 -18.39
N THR A 431 5.75 -34.59 -17.90
CA THR A 431 6.18 -33.44 -18.72
C THR A 431 7.44 -33.79 -19.52
N GLU A 432 8.42 -34.46 -18.93
CA GLU A 432 9.60 -34.97 -19.65
C GLU A 432 9.22 -35.94 -20.76
N GLN A 433 8.40 -36.96 -20.45
CA GLN A 433 7.95 -37.89 -21.47
C GLN A 433 7.17 -37.20 -22.60
N PHE A 434 6.38 -36.19 -22.26
CA PHE A 434 5.67 -35.37 -23.24
C PHE A 434 6.61 -34.55 -24.12
N LEU A 435 7.63 -33.91 -23.54
CA LEU A 435 8.64 -33.13 -24.28
C LEU A 435 9.56 -34.03 -25.11
N LEU A 436 9.96 -35.20 -24.62
CA LEU A 436 10.70 -36.21 -25.39
C LEU A 436 9.88 -36.74 -26.58
N SER A 437 8.57 -36.88 -26.40
CA SER A 437 7.65 -37.27 -27.48
C SER A 437 7.32 -36.11 -28.42
N ASN A 438 7.61 -34.86 -28.01
CA ASN A 438 7.39 -33.64 -28.77
C ASN A 438 8.62 -32.72 -28.67
N PRO A 439 9.79 -33.08 -29.22
CA PRO A 439 11.04 -32.32 -29.02
C PRO A 439 10.96 -30.86 -29.51
N TRP A 440 9.94 -30.52 -30.30
CA TRP A 440 9.63 -29.17 -30.75
C TRP A 440 9.00 -28.28 -29.67
N LEU A 441 8.53 -28.87 -28.58
CA LEU A 441 8.00 -28.19 -27.40
C LEU A 441 9.08 -27.88 -26.36
N GLU A 442 10.29 -28.39 -26.54
CA GLU A 442 11.42 -28.17 -25.62
C GLU A 442 11.65 -26.68 -25.31
N PRO A 443 11.63 -25.76 -26.31
CA PRO A 443 11.78 -24.32 -26.02
C PRO A 443 10.60 -23.69 -25.28
N TYR A 444 9.48 -24.41 -25.17
CA TYR A 444 8.25 -24.00 -24.51
C TYR A 444 8.02 -24.75 -23.20
N ARG A 445 9.01 -25.51 -22.72
CA ARG A 445 8.95 -26.31 -21.49
C ARG A 445 8.26 -25.58 -20.34
N TRP A 446 8.57 -24.29 -20.14
CA TRP A 446 7.96 -23.41 -19.13
C TRP A 446 6.42 -23.34 -19.18
N ALA A 447 5.81 -23.43 -20.37
CA ALA A 447 4.36 -23.37 -20.54
C ALA A 447 3.65 -24.68 -20.12
N TYR A 448 4.40 -25.78 -20.09
CA TYR A 448 3.93 -27.13 -19.77
C TYR A 448 4.42 -27.65 -18.42
N GLN A 449 5.28 -26.89 -17.72
CA GLN A 449 5.65 -27.17 -16.34
C GLN A 449 4.42 -27.11 -15.43
N ALA A 450 4.45 -27.92 -14.37
CA ALA A 450 3.41 -27.90 -13.35
C ALA A 450 3.31 -26.48 -12.75
N LYS A 451 2.11 -25.91 -12.82
CA LYS A 451 1.81 -24.62 -12.17
C LYS A 451 1.51 -24.88 -10.71
N GLY A 452 1.93 -23.96 -9.85
CA GLY A 452 1.61 -24.00 -8.44
C GLY A 452 0.11 -23.95 -8.20
N GLN A 453 -0.29 -24.27 -6.97
CA GLN A 453 -1.70 -24.25 -6.56
C GLN A 453 -2.33 -22.88 -6.86
N LYS A 454 -3.55 -22.90 -7.43
CA LYS A 454 -4.38 -21.69 -7.63
C LYS A 454 -4.62 -21.00 -6.29
N ASP A 455 -4.75 -19.68 -6.32
CA ASP A 455 -5.13 -18.93 -5.13
C ASP A 455 -6.59 -19.18 -4.75
N ASP A 456 -6.90 -18.97 -3.48
CA ASP A 456 -8.27 -18.93 -2.99
C ASP A 456 -9.02 -17.70 -3.52
N ASP A 457 -10.33 -17.86 -3.72
CA ASP A 457 -11.23 -16.76 -4.02
C ASP A 457 -11.31 -15.74 -2.88
N HIS A 458 -11.45 -14.47 -3.25
CA HIS A 458 -11.50 -13.35 -2.32
C HIS A 458 -12.74 -13.42 -1.42
N GLN A 459 -12.52 -13.25 -0.12
CA GLN A 459 -13.57 -13.29 0.89
C GLN A 459 -13.86 -11.87 1.38
N PHE A 460 -14.97 -11.29 0.90
CA PHE A 460 -15.43 -9.99 1.40
C PHE A 460 -15.87 -10.07 2.86
N TYR A 461 -15.64 -8.98 3.59
CA TYR A 461 -16.11 -8.81 4.96
C TYR A 461 -16.59 -7.37 5.19
N ALA A 462 -17.49 -7.21 6.15
CA ALA A 462 -17.95 -5.90 6.60
C ALA A 462 -17.29 -5.51 7.93
N VAL A 463 -17.21 -4.20 8.16
CA VAL A 463 -16.83 -3.61 9.45
C VAL A 463 -17.94 -2.67 9.87
N ALA A 464 -18.36 -2.79 11.11
CA ALA A 464 -19.36 -1.92 11.71
C ALA A 464 -18.87 -1.52 13.10
N LEU A 465 -17.96 -0.53 13.15
CA LEU A 465 -17.34 -0.07 14.40
C LEU A 465 -18.37 0.25 15.48
N GLN A 466 -19.48 0.89 15.09
CA GLN A 466 -20.57 1.28 15.96
C GLN A 466 -21.41 0.12 16.51
N ASP A 467 -21.26 -1.09 15.97
CA ASP A 467 -21.98 -2.27 16.41
C ASP A 467 -21.02 -3.22 17.14
N GLU A 468 -19.81 -3.43 16.60
CA GLU A 468 -18.79 -4.32 17.17
C GLU A 468 -18.15 -3.76 18.44
N PHE A 469 -17.99 -2.43 18.55
CA PHE A 469 -17.26 -1.80 19.65
C PHE A 469 -18.12 -0.82 20.46
N ARG A 470 -19.44 -0.93 20.36
CA ARG A 470 -20.40 -0.03 21.04
C ARG A 470 -20.15 0.07 22.55
N GLU A 471 -20.05 -1.08 23.22
CA GLU A 471 -19.89 -1.16 24.67
C GLU A 471 -18.48 -0.75 25.12
N LYS A 472 -17.47 -1.03 24.29
CA LYS A 472 -16.07 -0.75 24.61
C LYS A 472 -15.72 0.72 24.42
N GLY A 473 -16.28 1.34 23.39
CA GLY A 473 -15.90 2.66 22.89
C GLY A 473 -14.66 2.62 22.01
N LEU A 474 -14.30 3.79 21.47
CA LEU A 474 -13.12 3.99 20.63
C LEU A 474 -12.06 4.84 21.36
N GLN A 475 -10.83 4.80 20.84
CA GLN A 475 -9.74 5.69 21.24
C GLN A 475 -9.31 6.49 20.01
N VAL A 476 -9.32 7.82 20.10
CA VAL A 476 -9.05 8.70 18.95
C VAL A 476 -8.01 9.74 19.32
N VAL A 477 -7.00 9.88 18.47
CA VAL A 477 -6.04 10.99 18.52
C VAL A 477 -6.54 12.11 17.62
N VAL A 478 -6.49 13.34 18.12
CA VAL A 478 -6.94 14.55 17.40
C VAL A 478 -5.74 15.45 17.15
N LYS A 479 -5.61 15.91 15.91
CA LYS A 479 -4.60 16.88 15.48
C LYS A 479 -5.29 17.99 14.71
N ILE A 480 -5.00 19.24 15.07
CA ILE A 480 -5.45 20.42 14.32
C ILE A 480 -4.23 21.26 14.01
N HIS A 481 -3.98 21.53 12.74
CA HIS A 481 -2.87 22.38 12.32
C HIS A 481 -3.29 23.32 11.19
N SER A 482 -2.56 24.41 11.07
CA SER A 482 -2.67 25.40 10.00
C SER A 482 -1.36 25.47 9.24
N ILE A 483 -1.43 25.63 7.93
CA ILE A 483 -0.32 26.06 7.09
C ILE A 483 -0.57 27.53 6.78
N GLU A 484 0.28 28.41 7.31
CA GLU A 484 0.22 29.86 7.19
C GLU A 484 1.32 30.32 6.22
N LEU A 485 0.94 30.97 5.13
CA LEU A 485 1.84 31.50 4.12
C LEU A 485 1.78 33.03 4.09
N GLU A 486 2.94 33.64 3.98
CA GLU A 486 3.11 35.10 3.98
C GLU A 486 3.80 35.53 2.67
N PRO A 487 3.69 36.80 2.24
CA PRO A 487 4.38 37.27 1.04
C PRO A 487 5.90 37.03 1.04
N ASP A 488 6.54 36.96 2.22
CA ASP A 488 7.97 36.65 2.37
C ASP A 488 8.28 35.14 2.48
N MET A 489 7.25 34.31 2.67
CA MET A 489 7.31 32.84 2.66
C MET A 489 6.11 32.30 1.86
N PRO A 490 6.10 32.46 0.53
CA PRO A 490 4.89 32.31 -0.28
C PRO A 490 4.57 30.85 -0.66
N SER A 491 5.39 29.89 -0.23
CA SER A 491 5.20 28.47 -0.54
C SER A 491 5.61 27.55 0.60
N PHE A 492 4.89 26.42 0.69
CA PHE A 492 5.18 25.27 1.52
C PHE A 492 5.54 24.09 0.60
N PRO A 493 6.70 23.44 0.75
CA PRO A 493 7.17 22.42 -0.19
C PRO A 493 6.40 21.09 -0.12
N GLY A 494 5.59 20.87 0.91
CA GLY A 494 4.96 19.59 1.20
C GLY A 494 5.60 18.89 2.40
N GLU A 495 5.10 17.70 2.71
CA GLU A 495 5.62 16.83 3.76
C GLU A 495 6.41 15.65 3.19
N ASP A 496 7.24 15.04 4.03
CA ASP A 496 7.86 13.76 3.72
C ASP A 496 6.86 12.61 3.88
N TRP A 497 7.16 11.48 3.24
CA TRP A 497 6.36 10.27 3.35
C TRP A 497 6.38 9.72 4.78
N HIS A 498 5.21 9.63 5.41
CA HIS A 498 5.09 9.15 6.79
C HIS A 498 3.79 8.38 7.04
N THR A 499 3.71 7.78 8.22
CA THR A 499 2.47 7.27 8.82
C THR A 499 2.19 7.96 10.14
N GLU A 500 0.92 8.04 10.53
CA GLU A 500 0.56 8.63 11.80
C GLU A 500 0.96 7.71 12.95
N GLY A 501 1.60 8.32 13.94
CA GLY A 501 2.03 7.66 15.17
C GLY A 501 3.18 6.66 15.04
N ASN A 502 3.60 6.14 16.20
CA ASN A 502 4.53 5.01 16.32
C ASN A 502 3.75 3.70 16.52
N SER A 503 4.42 2.55 16.39
CA SER A 503 3.74 1.24 16.48
C SER A 503 3.07 1.01 17.85
N ASN A 504 3.61 1.58 18.93
CA ASN A 504 3.01 1.52 20.27
C ASN A 504 1.69 2.27 20.41
N GLU A 505 1.31 3.08 19.43
CA GLU A 505 0.06 3.86 19.44
C GLU A 505 -1.06 3.15 18.67
N HIS A 506 -0.76 2.06 17.96
CA HIS A 506 -1.72 1.18 17.27
C HIS A 506 -2.75 1.93 16.40
N ILE A 507 -2.30 2.98 15.68
CA ILE A 507 -3.17 3.72 14.76
C ILE A 507 -3.44 2.89 13.51
N VAL A 508 -4.72 2.67 13.21
CA VAL A 508 -5.18 1.78 12.11
C VAL A 508 -5.78 2.54 10.94
N THR A 509 -6.32 3.74 11.15
CA THR A 509 -6.88 4.57 10.08
C THR A 509 -6.88 6.04 10.46
N ASN A 510 -6.89 6.90 9.46
CA ASN A 510 -6.92 8.35 9.59
C ASN A 510 -8.12 8.92 8.83
N ALA A 511 -8.64 10.06 9.29
CA ALA A 511 -9.51 10.94 8.54
C ALA A 511 -8.94 12.36 8.56
N ILE A 512 -8.87 13.02 7.40
CA ILE A 512 -8.36 14.38 7.26
C ILE A 512 -9.40 15.27 6.57
N TYR A 513 -9.55 16.48 7.08
CA TYR A 513 -10.50 17.47 6.59
C TYR A 513 -9.86 18.86 6.54
N ALA A 514 -9.74 19.44 5.35
CA ALA A 514 -9.37 20.84 5.16
C ALA A 514 -10.62 21.72 5.35
N PHE A 515 -10.78 22.27 6.56
CA PHE A 515 -12.02 22.93 6.96
C PHE A 515 -12.04 24.43 6.68
N ASP A 516 -10.86 25.04 6.50
CA ASP A 516 -10.71 26.47 6.31
C ASP A 516 -9.46 26.75 5.48
N PHE A 517 -9.60 27.35 4.29
CA PHE A 517 -8.44 27.80 3.53
C PHE A 517 -8.78 29.01 2.67
N GLU A 518 -7.85 29.97 2.64
CA GLU A 518 -7.99 31.25 1.95
C GLU A 518 -6.67 31.60 1.27
N ASN A 519 -6.74 32.10 0.02
CA ASN A 519 -5.59 32.57 -0.75
C ASN A 519 -4.43 31.56 -0.92
N ILE A 520 -4.71 30.25 -0.84
CA ILE A 520 -3.74 29.16 -1.05
C ILE A 520 -4.21 28.23 -2.17
N SER A 521 -3.28 27.62 -2.90
CA SER A 521 -3.56 26.57 -3.90
C SER A 521 -4.34 25.39 -3.29
N GLU A 522 -5.10 24.66 -4.11
CA GLU A 522 -5.92 23.54 -3.63
C GLU A 522 -5.05 22.43 -3.02
N PRO A 523 -5.28 22.02 -1.75
CA PRO A 523 -4.47 21.01 -1.09
C PRO A 523 -4.66 19.62 -1.71
N GLN A 524 -3.61 18.82 -1.68
CA GLN A 524 -3.58 17.46 -2.22
C GLN A 524 -2.80 16.55 -1.28
N ILE A 525 -3.25 15.31 -1.14
CA ILE A 525 -2.58 14.27 -0.34
C ILE A 525 -2.19 13.11 -1.27
N SER A 526 -0.94 12.68 -1.18
CA SER A 526 -0.42 11.55 -1.97
C SER A 526 -0.33 10.30 -1.12
N PHE A 527 -0.52 9.13 -1.73
CA PHE A 527 -0.50 7.83 -1.05
C PHE A 527 0.46 6.86 -1.72
N ARG A 528 1.14 6.05 -0.91
CA ARG A 528 1.92 4.89 -1.36
C ARG A 528 1.74 3.73 -0.39
N GLN A 529 1.98 2.51 -0.87
CA GLN A 529 1.90 1.30 -0.06
C GLN A 529 3.19 0.50 -0.13
N ARG A 530 3.47 -0.22 0.97
CA ARG A 530 4.55 -1.21 1.00
C ARG A 530 4.12 -2.48 0.28
N LEU A 531 5.05 -3.08 -0.46
CA LEU A 531 4.81 -4.29 -1.23
C LEU A 531 5.19 -5.56 -0.48
N SER A 532 4.40 -6.63 -0.70
CA SER A 532 4.73 -7.97 -0.24
C SER A 532 5.87 -8.57 -1.05
N HIS A 533 6.83 -9.20 -0.38
CA HIS A 533 7.96 -9.88 -1.01
C HIS A 533 7.51 -11.26 -1.48
N ALA A 534 6.92 -11.35 -2.68
CA ALA A 534 6.38 -12.59 -3.22
C ALA A 534 7.13 -13.08 -4.48
N GLY A 535 8.38 -12.65 -4.71
CA GLY A 535 9.17 -13.02 -5.89
C GLY A 535 9.24 -14.51 -6.18
N ARG A 536 9.15 -15.33 -5.12
CA ARG A 536 9.08 -16.80 -5.15
C ARG A 536 7.86 -17.40 -5.86
N ARG A 537 6.78 -16.64 -6.02
CA ARG A 537 5.55 -17.07 -6.70
C ARG A 537 5.56 -16.79 -8.20
N TYR A 538 6.51 -15.97 -8.68
CA TYR A 538 6.56 -15.55 -10.07
C TYR A 538 7.17 -16.62 -10.96
N VAL A 539 6.57 -16.81 -12.12
CA VAL A 539 7.09 -17.63 -13.22
C VAL A 539 7.94 -16.73 -14.10
N TYR A 540 9.23 -17.01 -14.09
CA TYR A 540 10.23 -16.40 -14.97
C TYR A 540 11.29 -17.42 -15.30
N ASP A 541 11.97 -17.21 -16.41
CA ASP A 541 12.93 -18.16 -16.92
C ASP A 541 14.29 -18.01 -16.22
N LYS A 542 14.75 -19.11 -15.61
CA LYS A 542 16.09 -19.23 -15.03
C LYS A 542 17.10 -19.90 -15.97
N MET A 543 16.75 -20.23 -17.21
CA MET A 543 17.61 -20.98 -18.15
C MET A 543 18.99 -20.34 -18.50
N GLY A 544 19.37 -19.22 -17.88
CA GLY A 544 20.73 -18.67 -17.92
C GLY A 544 21.47 -18.67 -16.59
N ALA A 545 20.80 -18.89 -15.45
CA ALA A 545 21.47 -19.17 -14.20
C ALA A 545 21.87 -20.64 -14.25
N GLY A 546 23.12 -20.93 -14.63
CA GLY A 546 23.69 -22.26 -14.47
C GLY A 546 23.33 -22.76 -13.08
N ASP A 547 22.57 -23.85 -13.03
CA ASP A 547 22.31 -24.52 -11.79
C ASP A 547 23.70 -24.98 -11.29
N ASP A 548 24.03 -24.58 -10.07
CA ASP A 548 25.24 -24.94 -9.32
C ASP A 548 26.57 -24.21 -9.67
N PRO A 549 27.17 -23.43 -8.74
CA PRO A 549 28.57 -23.02 -8.86
C PRO A 549 29.56 -24.20 -8.80
N ASP A 550 29.09 -25.41 -8.47
CA ASP A 550 29.85 -26.65 -8.47
C ASP A 550 29.59 -27.55 -9.72
N ASP A 551 28.74 -27.15 -10.67
CA ASP A 551 28.60 -27.84 -11.96
C ASP A 551 29.81 -27.48 -12.85
N ASP A 552 30.87 -28.27 -12.66
CA ASP A 552 32.08 -28.27 -13.46
C ASP A 552 31.69 -28.65 -14.90
N GLU A 553 31.48 -27.67 -15.79
CA GLU A 553 31.22 -27.84 -17.23
C GLU A 553 32.39 -28.51 -17.99
N SER A 554 33.23 -29.30 -17.32
CA SER A 554 34.26 -30.13 -17.94
C SER A 554 33.71 -31.37 -18.67
N ASP A 555 32.41 -31.66 -18.55
CA ASP A 555 31.76 -32.82 -19.19
C ASP A 555 31.04 -32.48 -20.53
N PHE A 556 31.10 -31.24 -21.01
CA PHE A 556 30.60 -30.84 -22.34
C PHE A 556 31.69 -30.34 -23.31
N ASP A 557 32.97 -30.54 -22.98
CA ASP A 557 34.05 -30.45 -23.97
C ASP A 557 34.12 -31.76 -24.75
N ASP A 558 33.33 -31.89 -25.82
CA ASP A 558 33.63 -32.77 -26.96
C ASP A 558 32.74 -32.42 -28.18
N GLU A 559 33.23 -31.52 -29.03
CA GLU A 559 33.73 -31.82 -30.38
C GLU A 559 33.98 -30.50 -31.12
N GLU A 560 35.20 -30.33 -31.63
CA GLU A 560 35.64 -29.22 -32.46
C GLU A 560 34.67 -28.97 -33.64
N HIS A 561 33.87 -27.90 -33.55
CA HIS A 561 33.39 -27.22 -34.74
C HIS A 561 34.36 -26.09 -35.08
N GLU A 562 35.38 -26.44 -35.88
CA GLU A 562 36.16 -25.49 -36.67
C GLU A 562 35.22 -24.77 -37.66
N ASP A 563 34.66 -23.63 -37.24
CA ASP A 563 34.26 -22.54 -38.13
C ASP A 563 34.26 -21.22 -37.33
N ASP A 564 35.37 -20.49 -37.38
CA ASP A 564 35.62 -19.19 -36.72
C ASP A 564 34.56 -18.09 -37.06
N GLU A 565 33.65 -18.33 -38.01
CA GLU A 565 32.54 -17.41 -38.32
C GLU A 565 31.32 -17.55 -37.40
N ASP A 566 31.02 -18.75 -36.88
CA ASP A 566 29.88 -18.93 -35.96
C ASP A 566 30.20 -18.37 -34.57
N ALA A 567 31.47 -18.41 -34.14
CA ALA A 567 31.93 -17.80 -32.89
C ALA A 567 31.72 -16.26 -32.85
N ARG A 568 31.74 -15.58 -34.00
CA ARG A 568 31.43 -14.14 -34.11
C ARG A 568 29.93 -13.82 -34.12
N ILE A 569 29.07 -14.82 -34.32
CA ILE A 569 27.61 -14.70 -34.23
C ILE A 569 27.14 -14.89 -32.78
N PHE A 570 27.97 -15.53 -31.94
CA PHE A 570 27.81 -15.70 -30.50
C PHE A 570 28.63 -14.69 -29.67
N GLU A 571 28.65 -13.39 -30.01
CA GLU A 571 29.01 -12.38 -29.00
C GLU A 571 27.91 -12.33 -27.94
N ARG A 572 27.95 -13.29 -27.00
CA ARG A 572 27.18 -13.27 -25.76
C ARG A 572 27.65 -12.02 -25.00
N ASP A 573 26.75 -11.08 -24.76
CA ASP A 573 27.03 -9.97 -23.86
C ASP A 573 27.46 -10.58 -22.51
N PRO A 574 28.66 -10.26 -22.00
CA PRO A 574 29.14 -10.78 -20.72
C PRO A 574 28.17 -10.49 -19.56
N GLU A 575 27.36 -9.42 -19.64
CA GLU A 575 26.32 -9.11 -18.65
C GLU A 575 25.06 -9.98 -18.80
N GLU A 576 24.80 -10.57 -19.97
CA GLU A 576 23.60 -11.39 -20.26
C GLU A 576 23.82 -12.89 -20.03
N LYS A 577 25.06 -13.34 -19.78
CA LYS A 577 25.42 -14.77 -19.64
C LYS A 577 24.69 -15.48 -18.49
N TYR A 578 24.23 -14.74 -17.48
CA TYR A 578 23.57 -15.28 -16.26
C TYR A 578 22.17 -14.72 -15.97
N ALA A 579 21.55 -14.04 -16.95
CA ALA A 579 20.36 -13.23 -16.70
C ALA A 579 19.06 -14.02 -16.88
N CYS A 580 18.17 -13.99 -15.88
CA CYS A 580 16.74 -14.25 -16.05
C CYS A 580 16.15 -13.16 -16.96
N TRP A 581 16.28 -13.33 -18.27
CA TRP A 581 16.09 -12.28 -19.29
C TRP A 581 14.68 -11.66 -19.29
N ASP A 582 13.67 -12.38 -18.77
CA ASP A 582 12.29 -11.93 -18.65
C ASP A 582 12.00 -11.09 -17.40
N LEU A 583 12.94 -10.99 -16.46
CA LEU A 583 12.83 -10.06 -15.32
C LEU A 583 12.68 -8.60 -15.75
N LYS A 584 13.25 -8.21 -16.90
CA LYS A 584 13.04 -6.86 -17.47
C LYS A 584 11.58 -6.65 -17.88
N TYR A 585 10.92 -7.68 -18.39
CA TYR A 585 9.51 -7.62 -18.79
C TYR A 585 8.56 -7.73 -17.60
N ILE A 586 8.94 -8.48 -16.56
CA ILE A 586 8.27 -8.43 -15.26
C ILE A 586 8.42 -7.04 -14.63
N GLY A 587 9.60 -6.43 -14.71
CA GLY A 587 9.81 -5.03 -14.36
C GLY A 587 8.79 -4.13 -15.08
N LYS A 588 8.74 -4.20 -16.41
CA LYS A 588 7.82 -3.41 -17.25
C LYS A 588 6.35 -3.64 -16.88
N LEU A 589 5.96 -4.89 -16.59
CA LEU A 589 4.61 -5.26 -16.13
C LEU A 589 4.22 -4.52 -14.84
N PHE A 590 5.18 -4.20 -13.99
CA PHE A 590 4.96 -3.47 -12.73
C PHE A 590 5.33 -1.99 -12.78
N GLY A 591 5.74 -1.49 -13.96
CA GLY A 591 6.09 -0.09 -14.16
C GLY A 591 7.53 0.27 -13.80
N PHE A 592 8.41 -0.72 -13.70
CA PHE A 592 9.85 -0.56 -13.50
C PHE A 592 10.62 -0.87 -14.78
N GLU A 593 11.79 -0.26 -14.97
CA GLU A 593 12.68 -0.61 -16.08
C GLU A 593 13.28 -2.02 -15.90
N THR A 594 13.68 -2.32 -14.67
CA THR A 594 14.08 -3.65 -14.20
C THR A 594 13.59 -3.85 -12.77
N ILE A 595 13.22 -5.08 -12.43
CA ILE A 595 12.72 -5.43 -11.10
C ILE A 595 13.85 -5.64 -10.08
N GLN A 596 15.09 -5.86 -10.55
CA GLN A 596 16.26 -6.22 -9.73
C GLN A 596 16.61 -5.19 -8.63
N TYR A 597 16.27 -3.92 -8.85
CA TYR A 597 16.49 -2.82 -7.91
C TYR A 597 15.20 -2.04 -7.60
N ALA A 598 14.05 -2.60 -7.96
CA ALA A 598 12.78 -1.91 -7.76
C ALA A 598 12.50 -1.74 -6.26
N PRO A 599 12.10 -0.54 -5.80
CA PRO A 599 11.77 -0.33 -4.41
C PRO A 599 10.57 -1.19 -4.02
N ALA A 600 10.53 -1.70 -2.78
CA ALA A 600 9.36 -2.39 -2.26
C ALA A 600 8.21 -1.42 -1.87
N TRP A 601 8.06 -0.34 -2.64
CA TRP A 601 7.03 0.68 -2.49
C TRP A 601 6.38 0.93 -3.84
N GLN A 602 5.07 1.13 -3.81
CA GLN A 602 4.31 1.52 -4.98
C GLN A 602 3.50 2.77 -4.66
N GLU A 603 3.77 3.86 -5.40
CA GLU A 603 2.95 5.05 -5.35
C GLU A 603 1.59 4.75 -5.97
N LEU A 604 0.52 5.05 -5.24
CA LEU A 604 -0.85 4.78 -5.66
C LEU A 604 -1.46 5.94 -6.43
N GLY A 605 -1.10 7.17 -6.04
CA GLY A 605 -1.61 8.40 -6.63
C GLY A 605 -1.90 9.45 -5.57
N LYS A 606 -2.60 10.50 -5.99
CA LYS A 606 -2.93 11.66 -5.15
C LYS A 606 -4.41 12.00 -5.21
N VAL A 607 -4.95 12.51 -4.11
CA VAL A 607 -6.36 12.92 -3.99
C VAL A 607 -6.42 14.39 -3.64
N ARG A 608 -7.33 15.12 -4.28
CA ARG A 608 -7.53 16.56 -4.06
C ARG A 608 -8.42 16.78 -2.85
N MET A 609 -8.18 17.86 -2.12
CA MET A 609 -8.85 18.24 -0.89
C MET A 609 -9.59 19.58 -1.02
N PRO A 610 -10.59 19.69 -1.91
CA PRO A 610 -11.42 20.89 -1.98
C PRO A 610 -12.20 21.10 -0.68
N SER A 611 -12.72 22.31 -0.50
CA SER A 611 -13.56 22.66 0.64
C SER A 611 -14.75 21.70 0.76
N GLY A 612 -15.01 21.23 1.98
CA GLY A 612 -16.12 20.30 2.27
C GLY A 612 -15.78 18.80 2.12
N ARG A 613 -14.64 18.45 1.52
CA ARG A 613 -14.27 17.03 1.33
C ARG A 613 -13.60 16.42 2.56
N LEU A 614 -14.25 15.39 3.12
CA LEU A 614 -13.65 14.51 4.13
C LEU A 614 -12.97 13.31 3.45
N ILE A 615 -11.70 13.07 3.77
CA ILE A 615 -10.91 11.95 3.24
C ILE A 615 -10.51 11.02 4.38
N SER A 616 -10.78 9.73 4.23
CA SER A 616 -10.29 8.69 5.14
C SER A 616 -9.44 7.66 4.41
N PHE A 617 -8.36 7.21 5.07
CA PHE A 617 -7.42 6.24 4.52
C PHE A 617 -6.80 5.38 5.63
N PRO A 618 -6.47 4.11 5.38
CA PRO A 618 -5.88 3.24 6.39
C PRO A 618 -4.47 3.73 6.71
N ASN A 619 -4.04 3.59 7.97
CA ASN A 619 -2.68 3.96 8.39
C ASN A 619 -1.61 2.98 7.86
N ALA A 620 -2.06 1.93 7.15
CA ALA A 620 -1.24 1.06 6.31
C ALA A 620 -0.69 1.78 5.06
N PHE A 621 -1.31 2.87 4.63
CA PHE A 621 -0.79 3.71 3.54
C PHE A 621 0.11 4.79 4.11
N GLN A 622 1.32 4.90 3.56
CA GLN A 622 2.12 6.10 3.76
C GLN A 622 1.52 7.24 2.96
N HIS A 623 1.53 8.43 3.55
CA HIS A 623 1.00 9.61 2.92
C HIS A 623 1.94 10.80 3.08
N ARG A 624 1.71 11.81 2.26
CA ARG A 624 2.33 13.14 2.38
C ARG A 624 1.40 14.21 1.87
N MET A 625 1.38 15.36 2.55
CA MET A 625 0.78 16.57 2.00
C MET A 625 1.61 17.10 0.83
N GLY A 626 0.94 17.48 -0.26
CA GLY A 626 1.56 18.12 -1.41
C GLY A 626 2.00 19.57 -1.14
N PRO A 627 2.74 20.18 -2.07
CA PRO A 627 3.15 21.58 -1.96
C PRO A 627 1.93 22.52 -2.00
N LEU A 628 2.04 23.62 -1.29
CA LEU A 628 1.05 24.70 -1.26
C LEU A 628 1.72 26.04 -1.61
N GLU A 629 0.99 26.93 -2.27
CA GLU A 629 1.48 28.27 -2.63
C GLU A 629 0.38 29.32 -2.54
N LEU A 630 0.75 30.57 -2.30
CA LEU A 630 -0.17 31.70 -2.36
C LEU A 630 -0.72 31.91 -3.76
N GLN A 631 -2.04 32.06 -3.89
CA GLN A 631 -2.67 32.42 -5.17
C GLN A 631 -2.38 33.88 -5.54
N ASP A 632 -2.62 34.80 -4.60
CA ASP A 632 -2.20 36.21 -4.64
C ASP A 632 -0.99 36.38 -3.73
N LYS A 633 0.22 36.43 -4.32
CA LYS A 633 1.50 36.55 -3.59
C LYS A 633 1.66 37.86 -2.82
N ALA A 634 0.77 38.83 -3.00
CA ALA A 634 0.81 40.10 -2.28
C ALA A 634 0.05 40.04 -0.93
N LYS A 635 -0.70 38.98 -0.67
CA LYS A 635 -1.52 38.82 0.53
C LYS A 635 -1.16 37.53 1.27
N PRO A 636 -1.31 37.48 2.60
CA PRO A 636 -1.20 36.24 3.34
C PRO A 636 -2.30 35.25 2.93
N GLY A 637 -2.11 33.99 3.29
CA GLY A 637 -3.09 32.92 3.07
C GLY A 637 -2.88 31.80 4.07
N HIS A 638 -3.92 31.00 4.28
CA HIS A 638 -3.88 29.90 5.25
C HIS A 638 -4.64 28.67 4.76
N CYS A 639 -4.30 27.51 5.33
CA CYS A 639 -5.03 26.26 5.15
C CYS A 639 -5.01 25.44 6.45
N ARG A 640 -6.18 25.21 7.05
CA ARG A 640 -6.36 24.50 8.33
C ARG A 640 -6.96 23.13 8.13
N PHE A 641 -6.36 22.17 8.83
CA PHE A 641 -6.68 20.76 8.75
C PHE A 641 -7.07 20.22 10.12
N LEU A 642 -8.12 19.41 10.14
CA LEU A 642 -8.46 18.51 11.24
C LEU A 642 -8.09 17.10 10.82
N THR A 643 -7.26 16.42 11.60
CA THR A 643 -6.91 15.01 11.43
C THR A 643 -7.36 14.20 12.65
N LEU A 644 -8.07 13.11 12.40
CA LEU A 644 -8.56 12.16 13.38
C LEU A 644 -7.91 10.80 13.12
N CYS A 645 -7.20 10.26 14.10
CA CYS A 645 -6.55 8.96 13.98
C CYS A 645 -7.22 7.96 14.93
N LEU A 646 -7.71 6.85 14.39
CA LEU A 646 -8.32 5.77 15.18
C LEU A 646 -7.24 4.81 15.69
N VAL A 647 -7.19 4.62 17.00
CA VAL A 647 -6.44 3.51 17.63
C VAL A 647 -7.26 2.23 17.48
N ASP A 648 -6.62 1.09 17.18
CA ASP A 648 -7.27 -0.21 17.02
C ASP A 648 -8.28 -0.48 18.16
N PRO A 649 -9.59 -0.56 17.89
CA PRO A 649 -10.59 -0.78 18.93
C PRO A 649 -10.44 -2.11 19.67
N THR A 650 -9.78 -3.10 19.06
CA THR A 650 -9.46 -4.40 19.69
C THR A 650 -8.33 -4.27 20.72
N TYR A 651 -7.53 -3.20 20.67
CA TYR A 651 -6.31 -2.99 21.44
C TYR A 651 -6.35 -1.68 22.24
N ARG A 652 -6.25 -1.73 23.58
CA ARG A 652 -6.35 -0.51 24.42
C ARG A 652 -4.99 -0.04 24.89
N ILE A 653 -4.71 1.23 24.67
CA ILE A 653 -3.50 1.88 25.18
C ILE A 653 -3.86 2.85 26.33
N CYS A 654 -2.83 3.31 27.05
CA CYS A 654 -3.00 4.39 28.03
C CYS A 654 -3.53 5.66 27.34
N SER A 655 -4.56 6.29 27.90
CA SER A 655 -5.25 7.43 27.27
C SER A 655 -5.40 8.62 28.23
N THR A 656 -6.00 9.72 27.77
CA THR A 656 -6.33 10.87 28.64
C THR A 656 -7.37 10.52 29.72
N ARG A 657 -7.97 9.33 29.68
CA ARG A 657 -8.72 8.76 30.81
C ARG A 657 -7.81 8.44 31.99
N ASN A 658 -6.59 8.00 31.72
CA ASN A 658 -5.66 7.47 32.72
C ASN A 658 -4.64 8.54 33.15
N VAL A 659 -4.30 9.47 32.27
CA VAL A 659 -3.33 10.54 32.54
C VAL A 659 -4.09 11.84 32.81
N PRO A 660 -3.95 12.45 34.00
CA PRO A 660 -4.48 13.80 34.23
C PRO A 660 -3.74 14.83 33.37
N PRO A 661 -4.32 16.01 33.10
CA PRO A 661 -3.64 17.06 32.36
C PRO A 661 -2.27 17.40 32.93
N GLN A 662 -1.29 17.54 32.04
CA GLN A 662 0.11 17.81 32.40
C GLN A 662 0.42 19.32 32.36
N GLN A 663 -0.51 20.13 31.85
CA GLN A 663 -0.37 21.57 31.70
C GLN A 663 -0.53 22.30 33.05
N PRO A 664 0.41 23.19 33.42
CA PRO A 664 0.38 23.88 34.71
C PRO A 664 -0.87 24.73 34.98
N ASN A 665 -1.50 25.25 33.93
CA ASN A 665 -2.66 26.13 34.02
C ASN A 665 -4.01 25.38 34.05
N TRP A 666 -4.01 24.05 33.95
CA TRP A 666 -5.23 23.23 34.00
C TRP A 666 -5.44 22.58 35.38
N ILE A 667 -4.43 22.60 36.25
CA ILE A 667 -4.44 22.00 37.58
C ILE A 667 -3.80 22.97 38.60
N ASP A 668 -4.24 22.89 39.86
CA ASP A 668 -3.91 23.85 40.94
C ASP A 668 -2.47 23.78 41.51
N GLY A 669 -1.46 23.53 40.67
CA GLY A 669 -0.07 23.47 41.14
C GLY A 669 0.36 22.14 41.76
N SER A 670 -0.57 21.20 42.00
CA SER A 670 -0.35 19.99 42.80
C SER A 670 0.21 18.75 42.05
N GLY A 671 0.71 18.92 40.81
CA GLY A 671 1.06 17.80 39.91
C GLY A 671 2.46 17.79 39.30
N SER A 672 2.77 16.70 38.57
CA SER A 672 3.94 16.67 37.68
C SER A 672 3.62 17.56 36.48
N GLN A 673 4.10 18.79 36.54
CA GLN A 673 3.84 19.81 35.54
C GLN A 673 4.88 19.74 34.43
N ILE A 674 4.44 19.83 33.18
CA ILE A 674 5.33 20.04 32.05
C ILE A 674 5.09 21.48 31.58
N HIS A 675 6.06 22.37 31.83
CA HIS A 675 5.97 23.73 31.31
C HIS A 675 6.09 23.71 29.78
N LEU A 676 5.49 24.70 29.10
CA LEU A 676 5.46 24.76 27.64
C LEU A 676 6.85 24.62 26.98
N LYS A 677 7.87 25.30 27.51
CA LYS A 677 9.26 25.20 27.02
C LYS A 677 9.80 23.77 27.06
N GLU A 678 9.43 23.02 28.09
CA GLU A 678 9.82 21.63 28.24
C GLU A 678 9.00 20.70 27.34
N ALA A 679 7.68 20.93 27.24
CA ALA A 679 6.82 20.19 26.32
C ALA A 679 7.32 20.32 24.87
N LEU A 680 7.77 21.51 24.46
CA LEU A 680 8.38 21.75 23.16
C LEU A 680 9.67 20.94 22.96
N LYS A 681 10.52 20.85 23.98
CA LYS A 681 11.75 20.02 23.93
C LYS A 681 11.42 18.53 23.79
N LEU A 682 10.46 18.04 24.59
CA LEU A 682 10.03 16.64 24.52
C LEU A 682 9.39 16.32 23.15
N LYS A 683 8.60 17.25 22.60
CA LYS A 683 8.06 17.16 21.24
C LYS A 683 9.19 17.05 20.22
N GLU A 684 10.22 17.90 20.28
CA GLU A 684 11.33 17.84 19.34
C GLU A 684 12.05 16.48 19.38
N GLU A 685 12.22 15.90 20.57
CA GLU A 685 12.80 14.58 20.74
C GLU A 685 11.89 13.45 20.21
N LEU A 686 10.57 13.54 20.44
CA LEU A 686 9.58 12.63 19.86
C LEU A 686 9.56 12.72 18.32
N MET A 687 9.64 13.92 17.75
CA MET A 687 9.70 14.11 16.30
C MET A 687 10.99 13.50 15.70
N LYS A 688 12.12 13.54 16.42
CA LYS A 688 13.35 12.84 16.01
C LYS A 688 13.19 11.32 16.02
N GLU A 689 12.48 10.75 17.01
CA GLU A 689 12.15 9.32 17.00
C GLU A 689 11.25 8.93 15.83
N ARG A 690 10.28 9.78 15.48
CA ARG A 690 9.39 9.55 14.33
C ARG A 690 10.09 9.64 12.99
N ALA A 691 10.96 10.64 12.80
CA ALA A 691 11.78 10.72 11.60
C ALA A 691 12.63 9.45 11.41
N LYS A 692 13.24 8.95 12.50
CA LYS A 692 13.97 7.67 12.49
C LYS A 692 13.08 6.47 12.19
N LYS A 693 11.84 6.43 12.69
CA LYS A 693 10.85 5.40 12.33
C LYS A 693 10.61 5.40 10.83
N ASP A 694 10.30 6.55 10.24
CA ASP A 694 9.94 6.64 8.82
C ASP A 694 11.14 6.33 7.91
N GLU A 695 12.34 6.81 8.27
CA GLU A 695 13.61 6.47 7.59
C GLU A 695 13.91 4.97 7.68
N ALA A 696 13.89 4.40 8.89
CA ALA A 696 14.14 2.98 9.06
C ALA A 696 13.07 2.13 8.37
N THR A 697 11.81 2.58 8.32
CA THR A 697 10.76 1.87 7.59
C THR A 697 11.02 1.88 6.09
N PHE A 698 11.55 2.98 5.56
CA PHE A 698 11.98 3.08 4.17
C PHE A 698 13.15 2.14 3.88
N GLU A 699 14.19 2.14 4.72
CA GLU A 699 15.34 1.21 4.60
C GLU A 699 14.92 -0.26 4.71
N LEU A 700 14.04 -0.58 5.67
CA LEU A 700 13.50 -1.92 5.89
C LEU A 700 12.63 -2.42 4.75
N ALA A 701 12.11 -1.52 3.91
CA ALA A 701 11.31 -1.94 2.77
C ALA A 701 12.16 -2.74 1.77
N GLY A 702 13.47 -2.49 1.67
CA GLY A 702 14.36 -3.19 0.75
C GLY A 702 13.96 -3.03 -0.73
N THR A 703 14.68 -3.72 -1.60
CA THR A 703 14.29 -3.92 -3.00
C THR A 703 13.44 -5.18 -3.15
N LEU A 704 12.61 -5.23 -4.19
CA LEU A 704 11.90 -6.46 -4.54
C LEU A 704 12.90 -7.55 -4.90
N VAL A 705 12.87 -8.69 -4.20
CA VAL A 705 13.78 -9.82 -4.43
C VAL A 705 13.08 -10.92 -5.22
N PHE A 706 13.68 -11.32 -6.34
CA PHE A 706 13.31 -12.48 -7.14
C PHE A 706 14.37 -13.58 -6.94
N SER A 707 13.97 -14.85 -6.90
CA SER A 707 14.90 -15.97 -6.68
C SER A 707 15.85 -16.17 -7.88
N GLY A 708 17.13 -16.48 -7.65
CA GLY A 708 18.12 -16.61 -8.74
C GLY A 708 18.80 -15.30 -9.15
N VAL A 709 18.57 -14.22 -8.40
CA VAL A 709 19.35 -12.99 -8.45
C VAL A 709 20.00 -12.81 -7.08
N SER A 710 21.09 -13.53 -6.83
CA SER A 710 21.86 -13.46 -5.58
C SER A 710 23.31 -13.14 -5.84
#